data_AF-A0A2T4NPF0-F1
#
_entry.id   AF-A0A2T4NPF0-F1
#
_cell.length_a   1.000
_cell.length_b   1.000
_cell.length_c   1.000
_cell.angle_alpha   90.00
_cell.angle_beta   90.00
_cell.angle_gamma   90.00
#
_symmetry.space_group_name_H-M   'P 1'
#
loop_
_entity.id
_entity.type
_entity.pdbx_description
1 polymer ?
#
loop_
_entity_poly.entity_id
_entity_poly.type
_entity_poly.pdbx_seq_one_letter_code
_entity_poly.pdbx_strand_id
1 'polypeptide(L)'
;MAEDGNATTLTPEGAAPREQVSGNVLVSIGALLLGMLLAALDQTIVSTALPTIVSDLGGLDHLSWVVTAYLLAATAATPLWGKLGDQYGRKRLFQTAIVIFLVGSALCGAAQDMAQLIAFRAVQGLGGGGLIVLSMAIVGDLVSPRERGRYQGLFGAVFGATSVLGPLLGGLFTQHLSWRWVFYVNLPVGVVALAVIAAVLHIPRTARRHVIDYLGTFLIAAVATCLVLVASLGGTTWAWGSWQIVGLAVLGVVLAVAFVAAERRAAEPVLPLKLFRVRTFTLAAVISFVVGFAMFGAMTYLPTFLQVVQGISPTMSGVHMLPMVLGLLLASTASGQIVSRTGRWKVFPIAGTGITTLGLLLLHQLDENSSTAELSGFFFVFGLGLGLVMQVLVLIVQNAVPYEDLGVATSGATFFRSIGASFGVAVFGTVFAGRLGEQLTDAFRGATLPPGVSVDALEADPRGIAALPPGLRPPALHAYAVSITDVFLYAAPVAFLGFVLAWFLKEDRLRGSVTAPDGTETLASNPVERSSYDEVCRALSVLGTRAGRREIYRKITARAGYDLLPATSWLLLRMRRHGSVEPGVLADTMPVPLTVIMEAARQAEERRLAVRRGVDMILTEQGREVAGRLAAAREESLAELLGDWWGPDRPTDLERLVRELNGELCGSRRERPYRTRPPEERV
;
A
#
# COMPACT_ATOMS: atom_id res chain seq x y z
N MET A 1 44.57 25.68 54.39
CA MET A 1 44.86 24.36 53.77
C MET A 1 43.57 23.56 53.87
N ALA A 2 42.57 23.76 53.02
CA ALA A 2 42.50 23.59 51.56
C ALA A 2 42.72 22.12 51.15
N GLU A 3 41.62 21.36 51.13
CA GLU A 3 41.36 20.27 50.19
C GLU A 3 39.83 20.17 50.00
N ASP A 4 39.30 21.03 49.12
CA ASP A 4 37.96 20.91 48.56
C ASP A 4 37.98 19.85 47.45
N GLY A 5 37.45 18.67 47.74
CA GLY A 5 37.13 17.65 46.75
C GLY A 5 35.90 18.08 45.94
N ASN A 6 36.13 18.86 44.88
CA ASN A 6 35.08 19.29 43.97
C ASN A 6 34.57 18.10 43.14
N ALA A 7 33.40 17.60 43.51
CA ALA A 7 32.61 16.67 42.72
C ALA A 7 32.31 17.30 41.34
N THR A 8 32.97 16.80 40.31
CA THR A 8 32.68 17.20 38.93
C THR A 8 31.38 16.53 38.52
N THR A 9 30.30 17.30 38.56
CA THR A 9 29.00 16.95 37.98
C THR A 9 29.17 16.68 36.47
N LEU A 10 29.16 15.40 36.10
CA LEU A 10 28.98 14.98 34.72
C LEU A 10 27.54 15.32 34.32
N THR A 11 27.38 16.44 33.61
CA THR A 11 26.19 16.72 32.82
C THR A 11 26.03 15.60 31.77
N PRO A 12 24.85 14.96 31.64
CA PRO A 12 24.62 14.02 30.56
C PRO A 12 24.46 14.83 29.26
N GLU A 13 25.57 15.06 28.58
CA GLU A 13 25.59 15.59 27.22
C GLU A 13 25.00 14.55 26.25
N GLY A 14 23.94 14.96 25.55
CA GLY A 14 23.60 14.41 24.24
C GLY A 14 22.89 13.06 24.25
N ALA A 15 21.70 12.98 24.84
CA ALA A 15 20.71 12.03 24.36
C ALA A 15 20.50 12.29 22.85
N ALA A 16 20.88 11.34 22.01
CA ALA A 16 20.65 11.38 20.57
C ALA A 16 19.19 11.79 20.30
N PRO A 17 18.92 12.70 19.34
CA PRO A 17 17.55 13.08 19.04
C PRO A 17 16.82 11.82 18.63
N ARG A 18 15.82 11.41 19.42
CA ARG A 18 14.81 10.45 18.98
C ARG A 18 14.33 10.95 17.63
N GLU A 19 14.47 10.13 16.60
CA GLU A 19 13.99 10.39 15.25
C GLU A 19 12.50 10.74 15.32
N GLN A 20 12.22 12.04 15.41
CA GLN A 20 10.87 12.56 15.50
C GLN A 20 10.25 12.35 14.12
N VAL A 21 9.40 11.33 14.01
CA VAL A 21 8.43 11.20 12.92
C VAL A 21 7.77 12.58 12.78
N SER A 22 8.04 13.29 11.68
CA SER A 22 7.53 14.66 11.50
C SER A 22 6.01 14.65 11.71
N GLY A 23 5.46 15.59 12.48
CA GLY A 23 4.02 15.63 12.81
C GLY A 23 3.10 15.56 11.58
N ASN A 24 3.60 15.95 10.41
CA ASN A 24 2.91 15.88 9.12
C ASN A 24 2.63 14.44 8.64
N VAL A 25 3.48 13.46 8.99
CA VAL A 25 3.30 12.05 8.57
C VAL A 25 2.13 11.42 9.31
N LEU A 26 2.02 11.64 10.62
CA LEU A 26 0.92 11.08 11.41
C LEU A 26 -0.44 11.64 10.99
N VAL A 27 -0.51 12.96 10.75
CA VAL A 27 -1.73 13.62 10.26
C VAL A 27 -2.10 13.14 8.85
N SER A 28 -1.11 12.96 7.97
CA SER A 28 -1.33 12.40 6.63
C SER A 28 -1.89 10.97 6.71
N ILE A 29 -1.31 10.13 7.56
CA ILE A 29 -1.78 8.75 7.74
C ILE A 29 -3.18 8.71 8.36
N GLY A 30 -3.48 9.58 9.32
CA GLY A 30 -4.82 9.72 9.87
C GLY A 30 -5.86 10.01 8.79
N ALA A 31 -5.54 10.89 7.84
CA ALA A 31 -6.43 11.21 6.73
C ALA A 31 -6.57 10.07 5.70
N LEU A 32 -5.50 9.31 5.43
CA LEU A 32 -5.58 8.10 4.60
C LEU A 32 -6.44 7.01 5.26
N LEU A 33 -6.29 6.82 6.57
CA LEU A 33 -7.11 5.92 7.37
C LEU A 33 -8.57 6.37 7.38
N LEU A 34 -8.84 7.68 7.43
CA LEU A 34 -10.20 8.22 7.35
C LEU A 34 -10.84 7.95 5.97
N GLY A 35 -10.08 8.14 4.89
CA GLY A 35 -10.54 7.78 3.54
C GLY A 35 -10.84 6.29 3.39
N MET A 36 -10.02 5.42 3.99
CA MET A 36 -10.29 4.00 4.01
C MET A 36 -11.47 3.62 4.92
N LEU A 37 -11.61 4.28 6.08
CA LEU A 37 -12.75 4.11 6.98
C LEU A 37 -14.05 4.36 6.24
N LEU A 38 -14.13 5.43 5.44
CA LEU A 38 -15.30 5.73 4.61
C LEU A 38 -15.64 4.59 3.66
N ALA A 39 -14.65 4.08 2.92
CA ALA A 39 -14.88 3.00 1.96
C ALA A 39 -15.30 1.69 2.64
N ALA A 40 -14.70 1.35 3.78
CA ALA A 40 -15.01 0.13 4.52
C ALA A 40 -16.34 0.22 5.27
N LEU A 41 -16.65 1.37 5.86
CA LEU A 41 -17.92 1.63 6.57
C LEU A 41 -19.10 1.55 5.61
N ASP A 42 -18.97 2.10 4.41
CA ASP A 42 -20.02 2.12 3.40
C ASP A 42 -20.45 0.69 2.96
N GLN A 43 -19.52 -0.27 2.95
CA GLN A 43 -19.85 -1.67 2.67
C GLN A 43 -20.72 -2.30 3.77
N THR A 44 -20.42 -2.01 5.04
CA THR A 44 -21.08 -2.64 6.18
C THR A 44 -22.40 -1.96 6.56
N ILE A 45 -22.45 -0.63 6.50
CA ILE A 45 -23.63 0.17 6.87
C ILE A 45 -24.81 -0.06 5.92
N VAL A 46 -24.55 -0.13 4.61
CA VAL A 46 -25.59 -0.31 3.58
C VAL A 46 -26.25 -1.67 3.71
N SER A 47 -25.50 -2.72 4.05
CA SER A 47 -26.04 -4.06 4.26
C SER A 47 -27.13 -4.10 5.33
N THR A 48 -27.01 -3.29 6.38
CA THR A 48 -28.03 -3.23 7.45
C THR A 48 -29.25 -2.39 7.09
N ALA A 49 -29.09 -1.42 6.20
CA ALA A 49 -30.18 -0.56 5.74
C ALA A 49 -30.97 -1.15 4.56
N LEU A 50 -30.43 -2.20 3.94
CA LEU A 50 -30.94 -2.78 2.70
C LEU A 50 -32.44 -3.16 2.74
N PRO A 51 -32.97 -3.78 3.81
CA PRO A 51 -34.40 -4.09 3.88
C PRO A 51 -35.29 -2.84 3.87
N THR A 52 -34.87 -1.77 4.56
CA THR A 52 -35.60 -0.49 4.59
C THR A 52 -35.55 0.21 3.23
N ILE A 53 -34.40 0.18 2.55
CA ILE A 53 -34.22 0.76 1.22
C ILE A 53 -35.22 0.15 0.22
N VAL A 54 -35.41 -1.18 0.25
CA VAL A 54 -36.38 -1.84 -0.63
C VAL A 54 -37.81 -1.55 -0.24
N SER A 55 -38.10 -1.47 1.06
CA SER A 55 -39.45 -1.10 1.51
C SER A 55 -39.86 0.26 0.96
N ASP A 56 -38.93 1.20 0.83
CA ASP A 56 -39.19 2.56 0.36
C ASP A 56 -39.14 2.70 -1.17
N LEU A 57 -38.17 2.05 -1.84
CA LEU A 57 -37.94 2.20 -3.29
C LEU A 57 -38.59 1.10 -4.14
N GLY A 58 -39.06 0.02 -3.53
CA GLY A 58 -39.49 -1.20 -4.22
C GLY A 58 -38.35 -1.98 -4.86
N GLY A 59 -38.69 -2.99 -5.67
CA GLY A 59 -37.71 -3.75 -6.46
C GLY A 59 -36.92 -4.80 -5.67
N LEU A 60 -37.62 -5.72 -5.00
CA LEU A 60 -37.02 -6.86 -4.28
C LEU A 60 -36.03 -7.65 -5.16
N ASP A 61 -36.35 -7.83 -6.45
CA ASP A 61 -35.51 -8.56 -7.41
C ASP A 61 -34.13 -7.91 -7.66
N HIS A 62 -33.97 -6.64 -7.27
CA HIS A 62 -32.76 -5.85 -7.46
C HIS A 62 -31.93 -5.66 -6.18
N LEU A 63 -32.32 -6.31 -5.09
CA LEU A 63 -31.66 -6.23 -3.78
C LEU A 63 -30.15 -6.53 -3.83
N SER A 64 -29.80 -7.66 -4.43
CA SER A 64 -28.42 -8.12 -4.54
C SER A 64 -27.57 -7.13 -5.34
N TRP A 65 -28.16 -6.48 -6.34
CA TRP A 65 -27.45 -5.55 -7.22
C TRP A 65 -26.93 -4.30 -6.52
N VAL A 66 -27.53 -3.85 -5.41
CA VAL A 66 -27.06 -2.68 -4.65
C VAL A 66 -25.66 -2.90 -4.07
N VAL A 67 -25.38 -4.13 -3.60
CA VAL A 67 -24.06 -4.52 -3.08
C VAL A 67 -23.15 -4.95 -4.22
N THR A 68 -23.66 -5.76 -5.15
CA THR A 68 -22.90 -6.28 -6.28
C THR A 68 -22.35 -5.16 -7.16
N ALA A 69 -23.15 -4.14 -7.50
CA ALA A 69 -22.69 -3.03 -8.37
C ALA A 69 -21.54 -2.22 -7.77
N TYR A 70 -21.57 -1.99 -6.45
CA TYR A 70 -20.47 -1.34 -5.74
C TYR A 70 -19.21 -2.21 -5.76
N LEU A 71 -19.32 -3.49 -5.38
CA LEU A 71 -18.18 -4.42 -5.34
C LEU A 71 -17.57 -4.62 -6.74
N LEU A 72 -18.43 -4.71 -7.76
CA LEU A 72 -18.07 -4.80 -9.16
C LEU A 72 -17.23 -3.61 -9.59
N ALA A 73 -17.74 -2.40 -9.38
CA ALA A 73 -17.07 -1.15 -9.75
C ALA A 73 -15.76 -0.96 -8.96
N ALA A 74 -15.76 -1.24 -7.65
CA ALA A 74 -14.57 -1.14 -6.82
C ALA A 74 -13.47 -2.13 -7.24
N THR A 75 -13.84 -3.36 -7.57
CA THR A 75 -12.90 -4.40 -8.03
C THR A 75 -12.35 -4.06 -9.41
N ALA A 76 -13.20 -3.66 -10.35
CA ALA A 76 -12.78 -3.28 -11.69
C ALA A 76 -11.87 -2.04 -11.71
N ALA A 77 -12.12 -1.05 -10.84
CA ALA A 77 -11.32 0.18 -10.76
C ALA A 77 -9.99 0.01 -10.01
N THR A 78 -9.84 -1.05 -9.21
CA THR A 78 -8.68 -1.26 -8.32
C THR A 78 -7.32 -1.22 -9.06
N PRO A 79 -7.10 -1.99 -10.14
CA PRO A 79 -5.84 -1.93 -10.90
C PRO A 79 -5.61 -0.56 -11.55
N LEU A 80 -6.70 0.06 -12.04
CA LEU A 80 -6.65 1.37 -12.69
C LEU A 80 -6.14 2.46 -11.74
N TRP A 81 -6.65 2.49 -10.50
CA TRP A 81 -6.17 3.43 -9.49
C TRP A 81 -4.71 3.23 -9.14
N GLY A 82 -4.25 1.98 -9.06
CA GLY A 82 -2.83 1.67 -8.83
C GLY A 82 -1.92 2.26 -9.90
N LYS A 83 -2.25 2.00 -11.17
CA LYS A 83 -1.47 2.47 -12.32
C LYS A 83 -1.54 4.00 -12.50
N LEU A 84 -2.74 4.58 -12.48
CA LEU A 84 -2.90 6.03 -12.61
C LEU A 84 -2.25 6.78 -11.44
N GLY A 85 -2.25 6.18 -10.24
CA GLY A 85 -1.54 6.71 -9.08
C GLY A 85 -0.03 6.80 -9.29
N ASP A 86 0.56 5.80 -9.95
CA ASP A 86 1.99 5.79 -10.30
C ASP A 86 2.33 6.82 -11.39
N GLN A 87 1.45 7.01 -12.38
CA GLN A 87 1.67 7.91 -13.53
C GLN A 87 1.39 9.40 -13.22
N TYR A 88 0.27 9.72 -12.59
CA TYR A 88 -0.22 11.10 -12.42
C TYR A 88 0.00 11.66 -11.00
N GLY A 89 0.49 10.80 -10.10
CA GLY A 89 0.82 11.09 -8.72
C GLY A 89 -0.30 10.76 -7.74
N ARG A 90 0.04 9.97 -6.71
CA ARG A 90 -0.93 9.38 -5.78
C ARG A 90 -1.78 10.38 -5.01
N LYS A 91 -1.24 11.54 -4.61
CA LYS A 91 -1.99 12.58 -3.87
C LYS A 91 -3.25 13.01 -4.63
N ARG A 92 -3.09 13.41 -5.91
CA ARG A 92 -4.23 13.93 -6.68
C ARG A 92 -5.25 12.84 -6.97
N LEU A 93 -4.77 11.64 -7.29
CA LEU A 93 -5.65 10.51 -7.58
C LEU A 93 -6.44 10.09 -6.33
N PHE A 94 -5.84 10.17 -5.14
CA PHE A 94 -6.56 9.93 -3.90
C PHE A 94 -7.66 10.96 -3.66
N GLN A 95 -7.37 12.25 -3.89
CA GLN A 95 -8.36 13.32 -3.81
C GLN A 95 -9.49 13.12 -4.82
N THR A 96 -9.17 12.73 -6.06
CA THR A 96 -10.16 12.38 -7.08
C THR A 96 -11.02 11.20 -6.64
N ALA A 97 -10.43 10.16 -6.06
CA ALA A 97 -11.17 9.01 -5.53
C ALA A 97 -12.13 9.42 -4.39
N ILE A 98 -11.71 10.29 -3.47
CA ILE A 98 -12.60 10.87 -2.44
C ILE A 98 -13.76 11.62 -3.11
N VAL A 99 -13.48 12.50 -4.07
CA VAL A 99 -14.52 13.29 -4.74
C VAL A 99 -15.53 12.40 -5.46
N ILE A 100 -15.07 11.40 -6.22
CA ILE A 100 -15.96 10.43 -6.90
C ILE A 100 -16.80 9.68 -5.87
N PHE A 101 -16.19 9.22 -4.77
CA PHE A 101 -16.89 8.53 -3.70
C PHE A 101 -17.96 9.43 -3.04
N LEU A 102 -17.63 10.69 -2.75
CA LEU A 102 -18.56 11.64 -2.14
C LEU A 102 -19.73 12.01 -3.06
N VAL A 103 -19.45 12.24 -4.35
CA VAL A 103 -20.49 12.50 -5.36
C VAL A 103 -21.39 11.27 -5.50
N GLY A 104 -20.81 10.07 -5.60
CA GLY A 104 -21.57 8.82 -5.63
C GLY A 104 -22.44 8.65 -4.38
N SER A 105 -21.90 8.93 -3.19
CA SER A 105 -22.65 8.88 -1.93
C SER A 105 -23.80 9.90 -1.89
N ALA A 106 -23.56 11.14 -2.35
CA ALA A 106 -24.61 12.16 -2.42
C ALA A 106 -25.74 11.75 -3.38
N LEU A 107 -25.38 11.15 -4.53
CA LEU A 107 -26.34 10.63 -5.51
C LEU A 107 -27.11 9.42 -4.97
N CYS A 108 -26.46 8.48 -4.28
CA CYS A 108 -27.14 7.36 -3.60
C CYS A 108 -28.16 7.86 -2.59
N GLY A 109 -27.79 8.85 -1.76
CA GLY A 109 -28.72 9.50 -0.84
C GLY A 109 -29.82 10.29 -1.53
N ALA A 110 -29.65 10.67 -2.80
CA ALA A 110 -30.64 11.36 -3.61
C ALA A 110 -31.51 10.43 -4.48
N ALA A 111 -31.23 9.12 -4.52
CA ALA A 111 -31.90 8.17 -5.40
C ALA A 111 -33.42 8.12 -5.18
N GLN A 112 -34.17 8.00 -6.28
CA GLN A 112 -35.64 7.96 -6.29
C GLN A 112 -36.19 6.56 -6.63
N ASP A 113 -35.37 5.70 -7.23
CA ASP A 113 -35.71 4.33 -7.57
C ASP A 113 -34.49 3.41 -7.41
N MET A 114 -34.72 2.09 -7.47
CA MET A 114 -33.68 1.09 -7.26
C MET A 114 -32.62 1.10 -8.38
N ALA A 115 -33.00 1.40 -9.62
CA ALA A 115 -32.06 1.43 -10.75
C ALA A 115 -31.08 2.61 -10.64
N GLN A 116 -31.59 3.79 -10.25
CA GLN A 116 -30.78 4.96 -9.91
C GLN A 116 -29.83 4.63 -8.76
N LEU A 117 -30.32 4.00 -7.69
CA LEU A 117 -29.47 3.61 -6.56
C LEU A 117 -28.34 2.68 -7.01
N ILE A 118 -28.62 1.66 -7.82
CA ILE A 118 -27.62 0.73 -8.35
C ILE A 118 -26.59 1.47 -9.23
N ALA A 119 -27.03 2.36 -10.11
CA ALA A 119 -26.13 3.16 -10.95
C ALA A 119 -25.21 4.06 -10.11
N PHE A 120 -25.78 4.74 -9.10
CA PHE A 120 -25.01 5.60 -8.20
C PHE A 120 -24.07 4.79 -7.30
N ARG A 121 -24.45 3.58 -6.89
CA ARG A 121 -23.57 2.63 -6.18
C ARG A 121 -22.38 2.20 -7.02
N ALA A 122 -22.57 2.01 -8.32
CA ALA A 122 -21.46 1.75 -9.23
C ALA A 122 -20.50 2.95 -9.28
N VAL A 123 -21.01 4.18 -9.41
CA VAL A 123 -20.18 5.41 -9.37
C VAL A 123 -19.44 5.54 -8.04
N GLN A 124 -20.11 5.29 -6.92
CA GLN A 124 -19.52 5.33 -5.59
C GLN A 124 -18.42 4.26 -5.44
N GLY A 125 -18.65 3.05 -5.95
CA GLY A 125 -17.70 1.93 -5.94
C GLY A 125 -16.41 2.25 -6.70
N LEU A 126 -16.49 2.98 -7.82
CA LEU A 126 -15.30 3.47 -8.53
C LEU A 126 -14.39 4.27 -7.61
N GLY A 127 -14.94 5.15 -6.77
CA GLY A 127 -14.18 5.90 -5.77
C GLY A 127 -13.68 5.00 -4.62
N GLY A 128 -14.54 4.12 -4.12
CA GLY A 128 -14.24 3.22 -2.99
C GLY A 128 -13.04 2.31 -3.21
N GLY A 129 -12.92 1.70 -4.39
CA GLY A 129 -11.75 0.90 -4.76
C GLY A 129 -10.45 1.72 -4.75
N GLY A 130 -10.51 2.97 -5.21
CA GLY A 130 -9.37 3.89 -5.19
C GLY A 130 -8.94 4.26 -3.78
N LEU A 131 -9.89 4.52 -2.88
CA LEU A 131 -9.60 4.87 -1.48
C LEU A 131 -8.82 3.78 -0.75
N ILE A 132 -9.14 2.50 -0.97
CA ILE A 132 -8.42 1.39 -0.32
C ILE A 132 -7.01 1.26 -0.92
N VAL A 133 -6.92 1.19 -2.24
CA VAL A 133 -5.67 0.87 -2.96
C VAL A 133 -4.64 1.98 -2.85
N LEU A 134 -5.06 3.22 -3.09
CA LEU A 134 -4.17 4.38 -3.04
C LEU A 134 -3.74 4.69 -1.60
N SER A 135 -4.58 4.45 -0.58
CA SER A 135 -4.15 4.59 0.82
C SER A 135 -3.00 3.65 1.15
N MET A 136 -3.11 2.37 0.79
CA MET A 136 -2.05 1.39 1.01
C MET A 136 -0.77 1.74 0.24
N ALA A 137 -0.90 2.28 -0.96
CA ALA A 137 0.23 2.69 -1.78
C ALA A 137 0.92 3.97 -1.27
N ILE A 138 0.16 4.99 -0.83
CA ILE A 138 0.71 6.23 -0.26
C ILE A 138 1.43 5.96 1.05
N VAL A 139 0.95 5.04 1.89
CA VAL A 139 1.71 4.61 3.08
C VAL A 139 3.06 4.04 2.69
N GLY A 140 3.13 3.32 1.57
CA GLY A 140 4.40 2.86 1.01
C GLY A 140 5.38 3.98 0.68
N ASP A 141 4.88 5.14 0.24
CA ASP A 141 5.71 6.30 -0.10
C ASP A 141 6.12 7.13 1.12
N LEU A 142 5.26 7.20 2.15
CA LEU A 142 5.49 8.01 3.34
C LEU A 142 6.31 7.31 4.42
N VAL A 143 6.27 5.98 4.44
CA VAL A 143 6.75 5.17 5.56
C VAL A 143 7.80 4.17 5.10
N SER A 144 8.92 4.14 5.83
CA SER A 144 10.00 3.19 5.62
C SER A 144 9.48 1.73 5.73
N PRO A 145 10.03 0.76 4.97
CA PRO A 145 9.56 -0.63 5.03
C PRO A 145 9.49 -1.24 6.45
N ARG A 146 10.36 -0.78 7.36
CA ARG A 146 10.41 -1.20 8.78
C ARG A 146 9.30 -0.60 9.65
N GLU A 147 8.72 0.51 9.24
CA GLU A 147 7.63 1.13 9.97
C GLU A 147 6.26 0.80 9.35
N ARG A 148 6.24 0.35 8.09
CA ARG A 148 5.00 -0.03 7.37
C ARG A 148 4.15 -1.01 8.16
N GLY A 149 4.74 -2.00 8.84
CA GLY A 149 4.01 -2.94 9.67
C GLY A 149 3.22 -2.28 10.81
N ARG A 150 3.78 -1.25 11.45
CA ARG A 150 3.07 -0.48 12.49
C ARG A 150 1.85 0.23 11.92
N TYR A 151 2.05 0.94 10.81
CA TYR A 151 1.01 1.77 10.22
C TYR A 151 -0.05 0.94 9.50
N GLN A 152 0.33 -0.17 8.88
CA GLN A 152 -0.60 -1.16 8.35
C GLN A 152 -1.48 -1.75 9.46
N GLY A 153 -0.99 -1.84 10.72
CA GLY A 153 -1.78 -2.31 11.86
C GLY A 153 -3.02 -1.43 12.10
N LEU A 154 -2.87 -0.12 11.88
CA LEU A 154 -3.96 0.83 11.96
C LEU A 154 -5.04 0.58 10.90
N PHE A 155 -4.70 0.02 9.73
CA PHE A 155 -5.69 -0.36 8.73
C PHE A 155 -6.54 -1.55 9.16
N GLY A 156 -5.93 -2.52 9.85
CA GLY A 156 -6.69 -3.58 10.52
C GLY A 156 -7.62 -3.01 11.60
N ALA A 157 -7.20 -1.96 12.31
CA ALA A 157 -8.01 -1.30 13.33
C ALA A 157 -9.22 -0.61 12.72
N VAL A 158 -9.02 0.05 11.59
CA VAL A 158 -10.10 0.67 10.80
C VAL A 158 -11.11 -0.38 10.37
N PHE A 159 -10.69 -1.49 9.76
CA PHE A 159 -11.61 -2.58 9.38
C PHE A 159 -12.38 -3.12 10.59
N GLY A 160 -11.68 -3.29 11.71
CA GLY A 160 -12.27 -3.68 12.98
C GLY A 160 -13.35 -2.72 13.47
N ALA A 161 -13.02 -1.43 13.53
CA ALA A 161 -13.95 -0.38 13.91
C ALA A 161 -15.18 -0.35 12.97
N THR A 162 -14.99 -0.49 11.66
CA THR A 162 -16.10 -0.50 10.69
C THR A 162 -17.04 -1.70 10.82
N SER A 163 -16.54 -2.84 11.31
CA SER A 163 -17.37 -4.03 11.52
C SER A 163 -18.43 -3.83 12.61
N VAL A 164 -18.14 -2.99 13.61
CA VAL A 164 -19.07 -2.63 14.69
C VAL A 164 -19.85 -1.36 14.35
N LEU A 165 -19.14 -0.32 13.89
CA LEU A 165 -19.73 0.98 13.59
C LEU A 165 -20.74 0.90 12.43
N GLY A 166 -20.51 0.04 11.45
CA GLY A 166 -21.40 -0.12 10.29
C GLY A 166 -22.81 -0.51 10.71
N PRO A 167 -23.02 -1.70 11.29
CA PRO A 167 -24.36 -2.12 11.74
C PRO A 167 -24.98 -1.19 12.77
N LEU A 168 -24.18 -0.64 13.69
CA LEU A 168 -24.67 0.26 14.73
C LEU A 168 -25.20 1.58 14.14
N LEU A 169 -24.43 2.23 13.27
CA LEU A 169 -24.85 3.47 12.62
C LEU A 169 -25.97 3.23 11.62
N GLY A 170 -25.92 2.12 10.87
CA GLY A 170 -26.96 1.76 9.90
C GLY A 170 -28.30 1.50 10.57
N GLY A 171 -28.32 0.76 11.68
CA GLY A 171 -29.50 0.58 12.53
C GLY A 171 -30.01 1.91 13.10
N LEU A 172 -29.11 2.72 13.67
CA LEU A 172 -29.48 4.03 14.23
C LEU A 172 -30.14 4.95 13.18
N PHE A 173 -29.56 5.05 11.98
CA PHE A 173 -30.07 5.92 10.93
C PHE A 173 -31.38 5.41 10.33
N THR A 174 -31.53 4.10 10.17
CA THR A 174 -32.78 3.53 9.63
C THR A 174 -33.93 3.56 10.63
N GLN A 175 -33.64 3.43 11.93
CA GLN A 175 -34.67 3.44 12.97
C GLN A 175 -35.12 4.85 13.39
N HIS A 176 -34.21 5.82 13.42
CA HIS A 176 -34.49 7.16 13.96
C HIS A 176 -34.48 8.29 12.91
N LEU A 177 -33.87 8.07 11.75
CA LEU A 177 -33.82 9.05 10.66
C LEU A 177 -34.43 8.46 9.39
N SER A 178 -33.62 8.32 8.34
CA SER A 178 -33.96 7.74 7.05
C SER A 178 -32.75 6.99 6.54
N TRP A 179 -32.97 5.92 5.75
CA TRP A 179 -31.89 5.18 5.09
C TRP A 179 -30.99 6.08 4.25
N ARG A 180 -31.45 7.24 3.79
CA ARG A 180 -30.65 8.20 2.99
C ARG A 180 -29.43 8.72 3.77
N TRP A 181 -29.53 8.82 5.10
CA TRP A 181 -28.43 9.27 5.97
C TRP A 181 -27.26 8.29 6.03
N VAL A 182 -27.50 7.02 5.69
CA VAL A 182 -26.46 6.01 5.51
C VAL A 182 -25.45 6.45 4.45
N PHE A 183 -25.89 7.20 3.44
CA PHE A 183 -25.01 7.78 2.42
C PHE A 183 -24.57 9.21 2.76
N TYR A 184 -25.42 10.01 3.41
CA TYR A 184 -25.05 11.40 3.73
C TYR A 184 -23.99 11.51 4.82
N VAL A 185 -23.85 10.52 5.72
CA VAL A 185 -22.80 10.51 6.75
C VAL A 185 -21.37 10.53 6.15
N ASN A 186 -21.21 10.00 4.93
CA ASN A 186 -19.92 9.97 4.25
C ASN A 186 -19.46 11.37 3.81
N LEU A 187 -20.38 12.29 3.51
CA LEU A 187 -20.07 13.64 3.00
C LEU A 187 -19.23 14.48 3.98
N PRO A 188 -19.66 14.74 5.23
CA PRO A 188 -18.88 15.56 6.14
C PRO A 188 -17.51 14.94 6.43
N VAL A 189 -17.47 13.62 6.62
CA VAL A 189 -16.22 12.91 6.93
C VAL A 189 -15.25 12.95 5.75
N GLY A 190 -15.74 12.75 4.52
CA GLY A 190 -14.91 12.81 3.32
C GLY A 190 -14.45 14.22 2.99
N VAL A 191 -15.26 15.26 3.26
CA VAL A 191 -14.84 16.66 3.11
C VAL A 191 -13.68 16.99 4.07
N VAL A 192 -13.76 16.53 5.32
CA VAL A 192 -12.66 16.67 6.28
C VAL A 192 -11.41 15.93 5.80
N ALA A 193 -11.55 14.67 5.36
CA ALA A 193 -10.43 13.90 4.81
C ALA A 193 -9.77 14.61 3.62
N LEU A 194 -10.58 15.14 2.70
CA LEU A 194 -10.13 15.87 1.52
C LEU A 194 -9.36 17.14 1.89
N ALA A 195 -9.89 17.92 2.85
CA ALA A 195 -9.26 19.15 3.32
C ALA A 195 -7.90 18.88 3.99
N VAL A 196 -7.84 17.87 4.87
CA VAL A 196 -6.58 17.51 5.56
C VAL A 196 -5.53 17.03 4.56
N ILE A 197 -5.90 16.22 3.57
CA ILE A 197 -4.96 15.73 2.56
C ILE A 197 -4.50 16.85 1.62
N ALA A 198 -5.40 17.76 1.28
CA ALA A 198 -5.04 18.93 0.47
C ALA A 198 -3.95 19.76 1.17
N ALA A 199 -4.12 20.01 2.48
CA ALA A 199 -3.21 20.84 3.28
C ALA A 199 -1.88 20.15 3.62
N VAL A 200 -1.90 18.89 4.05
CA VAL A 200 -0.75 18.27 4.74
C VAL A 200 0.09 17.39 3.82
N LEU A 201 -0.53 16.62 2.92
CA LEU A 201 0.18 15.63 2.12
C LEU A 201 1.03 16.29 1.03
N HIS A 202 2.36 16.19 1.11
CA HIS A 202 3.27 16.69 0.07
C HIS A 202 4.10 15.53 -0.49
N ILE A 203 3.80 15.12 -1.72
CA ILE A 203 4.54 14.07 -2.43
C ILE A 203 5.27 14.73 -3.62
N PRO A 204 6.63 14.66 -3.69
CA PRO A 204 7.40 15.22 -4.78
C PRO A 204 6.96 14.64 -6.13
N ARG A 205 6.83 15.48 -7.14
CA ARG A 205 6.40 15.07 -8.48
C ARG A 205 7.61 14.86 -9.38
N THR A 206 7.68 13.71 -10.04
CA THR A 206 8.50 13.53 -11.23
C THR A 206 7.62 13.69 -12.45
N ALA A 207 7.83 14.77 -13.22
CA ALA A 207 7.09 15.00 -14.46
C ALA A 207 7.63 14.05 -15.55
N ARG A 208 6.94 12.93 -15.78
CA ARG A 208 7.13 12.09 -16.97
C ARG A 208 5.86 12.10 -17.81
N ARG A 209 6.01 12.01 -19.13
CA ARG A 209 4.87 11.80 -20.04
C ARG A 209 4.49 10.33 -19.94
N HIS A 210 3.24 10.08 -19.57
CA HIS A 210 2.68 8.73 -19.46
C HIS A 210 1.60 8.51 -20.52
N VAL A 211 1.54 7.31 -21.07
CA VAL A 211 0.47 6.88 -21.97
C VAL A 211 -0.48 5.97 -21.19
N ILE A 212 -1.78 6.29 -21.19
CA ILE A 212 -2.80 5.45 -20.56
C ILE A 212 -3.14 4.29 -21.51
N ASP A 213 -3.06 3.07 -20.99
CA ASP A 213 -3.56 1.89 -21.68
C ASP A 213 -5.07 1.72 -21.47
N TYR A 214 -5.86 2.41 -22.30
CA TYR A 214 -7.32 2.34 -22.26
C TYR A 214 -7.84 0.94 -22.61
N LEU A 215 -7.16 0.23 -23.51
CA LEU A 215 -7.59 -1.09 -23.96
C LEU A 215 -7.36 -2.14 -22.86
N GLY A 216 -6.16 -2.18 -22.28
CA GLY A 216 -5.84 -3.04 -21.14
C GLY A 216 -6.74 -2.73 -19.94
N THR A 217 -7.00 -1.45 -19.65
CA THR A 217 -7.93 -1.02 -18.59
C THR A 217 -9.34 -1.54 -18.82
N PHE A 218 -9.88 -1.37 -20.03
CA PHE A 218 -11.22 -1.84 -20.35
C PHE A 218 -11.31 -3.36 -20.26
N LEU A 219 -10.33 -4.08 -20.79
CA LEU A 219 -10.30 -5.55 -20.79
C LEU A 219 -10.18 -6.12 -19.36
N ILE A 220 -9.30 -5.58 -18.50
CA ILE A 220 -9.18 -6.08 -17.12
C ILE A 220 -10.44 -5.78 -16.30
N ALA A 221 -11.04 -4.60 -16.52
CA ALA A 221 -12.31 -4.25 -15.90
C ALA A 221 -13.42 -5.22 -16.35
N ALA A 222 -13.51 -5.52 -17.64
CA ALA A 222 -14.49 -6.44 -18.19
C ALA A 222 -14.29 -7.89 -17.71
N VAL A 223 -13.04 -8.36 -17.59
CA VAL A 223 -12.71 -9.66 -17.00
C VAL A 223 -13.15 -9.71 -15.53
N ALA A 224 -12.76 -8.71 -14.74
CA ALA A 224 -13.18 -8.59 -13.35
C ALA A 224 -14.71 -8.59 -13.24
N THR A 225 -15.38 -7.87 -14.13
CA THR A 225 -16.83 -7.82 -14.19
C THR A 225 -17.44 -9.19 -14.45
N CYS A 226 -16.96 -9.93 -15.45
CA CYS A 226 -17.45 -11.27 -15.74
C CYS A 226 -17.25 -12.21 -14.54
N LEU A 227 -16.05 -12.19 -13.93
CA LEU A 227 -15.73 -13.05 -12.79
C LEU A 227 -16.61 -12.74 -11.56
N VAL A 228 -16.76 -11.45 -11.23
CA VAL A 228 -17.59 -11.01 -10.10
C VAL A 228 -19.06 -11.29 -10.36
N LEU A 229 -19.56 -11.15 -11.59
CA LEU A 229 -20.96 -11.47 -11.92
C LEU A 229 -21.23 -12.98 -11.88
N VAL A 230 -20.33 -13.80 -12.44
CA VAL A 230 -20.43 -15.27 -12.35
C VAL A 230 -20.45 -15.71 -10.89
N ALA A 231 -19.58 -15.15 -10.06
CA ALA A 231 -19.56 -15.43 -8.64
C ALA A 231 -20.84 -14.91 -7.96
N SER A 232 -21.15 -13.63 -8.07
CA SER A 232 -22.22 -12.99 -7.29
C SER A 232 -23.63 -13.47 -7.66
N LEU A 233 -23.88 -13.83 -8.93
CA LEU A 233 -25.20 -14.20 -9.43
C LEU A 233 -25.35 -15.70 -9.69
N GLY A 234 -24.23 -16.42 -9.78
CA GLY A 234 -24.21 -17.87 -9.92
C GLY A 234 -24.65 -18.56 -8.65
N GLY A 235 -25.66 -19.43 -8.75
CA GLY A 235 -26.24 -20.16 -7.63
C GLY A 235 -27.24 -19.38 -6.79
N THR A 236 -27.36 -18.06 -7.00
CA THR A 236 -28.31 -17.20 -6.28
C THR A 236 -29.46 -16.76 -7.19
N THR A 237 -29.18 -15.93 -8.20
CA THR A 237 -30.17 -15.43 -9.17
C THR A 237 -30.33 -16.38 -10.35
N TRP A 238 -29.23 -16.96 -10.82
CA TRP A 238 -29.23 -17.91 -11.94
C TRP A 238 -28.51 -19.19 -11.54
N ALA A 239 -29.05 -20.33 -11.97
CA ALA A 239 -28.40 -21.61 -11.76
C ALA A 239 -27.01 -21.63 -12.41
N TRP A 240 -26.05 -22.34 -11.80
CA TRP A 240 -24.67 -22.45 -12.31
C TRP A 240 -24.59 -22.98 -13.75
N GLY A 241 -25.49 -23.91 -14.12
CA GLY A 241 -25.58 -24.45 -15.48
C GLY A 241 -26.37 -23.61 -16.48
N SER A 242 -26.88 -22.44 -16.07
CA SER A 242 -27.63 -21.55 -16.95
C SER A 242 -26.74 -20.98 -18.07
N TRP A 243 -27.33 -20.76 -19.25
CA TRP A 243 -26.59 -20.23 -20.39
C TRP A 243 -26.03 -18.83 -20.12
N GLN A 244 -26.64 -18.05 -19.24
CA GLN A 244 -26.16 -16.73 -18.81
C GLN A 244 -24.85 -16.84 -18.03
N ILE A 245 -24.78 -17.72 -17.01
CA ILE A 245 -23.56 -17.91 -16.20
C ILE A 245 -22.45 -18.56 -17.03
N VAL A 246 -22.77 -19.60 -17.80
CA VAL A 246 -21.80 -20.24 -18.70
C VAL A 246 -21.32 -19.26 -19.78
N GLY A 247 -22.22 -18.46 -20.35
CA GLY A 247 -21.88 -17.41 -21.31
C GLY A 247 -20.96 -16.35 -20.73
N LEU A 248 -21.24 -15.87 -19.51
CA LEU A 248 -20.36 -14.93 -18.80
C LEU A 248 -19.00 -15.55 -18.45
N ALA A 249 -18.96 -16.83 -18.08
CA ALA A 249 -17.71 -17.53 -17.80
C ALA A 249 -16.85 -17.68 -19.07
N VAL A 250 -17.45 -18.10 -20.17
CA VAL A 250 -16.77 -18.21 -21.48
C VAL A 250 -16.30 -16.84 -21.96
N LEU A 251 -17.15 -15.81 -21.87
CA LEU A 251 -16.80 -14.43 -22.19
C LEU A 251 -15.63 -13.94 -21.33
N GLY A 252 -15.65 -14.22 -20.03
CA GLY A 252 -14.56 -13.89 -19.11
C GLY A 252 -13.23 -14.52 -19.52
N VAL A 253 -13.24 -15.79 -19.92
CA VAL A 253 -12.04 -16.49 -20.43
C VAL A 253 -11.55 -15.86 -21.73
N VAL A 254 -12.45 -15.59 -22.68
CA VAL A 254 -12.10 -14.95 -23.95
C VAL A 254 -11.51 -13.55 -23.72
N LEU A 255 -12.12 -12.75 -22.86
CA LEU A 255 -11.64 -11.42 -22.49
C LEU A 255 -10.30 -11.48 -21.74
N ALA A 256 -10.06 -12.50 -20.92
CA ALA A 256 -8.78 -12.71 -20.25
C ALA A 256 -7.67 -13.04 -21.25
N VAL A 257 -7.95 -13.88 -22.25
CA VAL A 257 -7.01 -14.15 -23.36
C VAL A 257 -6.74 -12.88 -24.17
N ALA A 258 -7.78 -12.11 -24.50
CA ALA A 258 -7.65 -10.83 -25.18
C ALA A 258 -6.85 -9.82 -24.35
N PHE A 259 -7.07 -9.77 -23.03
CA PHE A 259 -6.31 -8.95 -22.09
C PHE A 259 -4.82 -9.30 -22.14
N VAL A 260 -4.46 -10.57 -22.01
CA VAL A 260 -3.06 -11.00 -22.08
C VAL A 260 -2.42 -10.65 -23.43
N ALA A 261 -3.17 -10.73 -24.53
CA ALA A 261 -2.67 -10.36 -25.87
C ALA A 261 -2.47 -8.84 -26.02
N ALA A 262 -3.41 -8.03 -25.50
CA ALA A 262 -3.32 -6.57 -25.51
C ALA A 262 -2.18 -6.07 -24.61
N GLU A 263 -2.06 -6.62 -23.40
CA GLU A 263 -1.05 -6.25 -22.42
C GLU A 263 0.38 -6.52 -22.89
N ARG A 264 0.57 -7.56 -23.72
CA ARG A 264 1.86 -7.85 -24.37
C ARG A 264 2.29 -6.79 -25.38
N ARG A 265 1.33 -6.03 -25.94
CA ARG A 265 1.55 -5.02 -26.98
C ARG A 265 1.53 -3.59 -26.43
N ALA A 266 0.98 -3.39 -25.23
CA ALA A 266 0.86 -2.08 -24.60
C ALA A 266 2.24 -1.49 -24.23
N ALA A 267 2.40 -0.18 -24.44
CA ALA A 267 3.62 0.53 -24.07
C ALA A 267 3.77 0.71 -22.55
N GLU A 268 2.65 1.01 -21.86
CA GLU A 268 2.57 1.11 -20.41
C GLU A 268 1.43 0.24 -19.87
N PRO A 269 1.62 -1.09 -19.79
CA PRO A 269 0.60 -2.03 -19.34
C PRO A 269 0.05 -1.69 -17.95
N VAL A 270 -1.25 -1.88 -17.74
CA VAL A 270 -1.96 -1.70 -16.46
C VAL A 270 -1.49 -2.69 -15.41
N LEU A 271 -1.28 -3.96 -15.80
CA LEU A 271 -0.74 -5.04 -15.00
C LEU A 271 0.41 -5.73 -15.78
N PRO A 272 1.65 -5.21 -15.69
CA PRO A 272 2.78 -5.70 -16.45
C PRO A 272 3.00 -7.20 -16.24
N LEU A 273 2.95 -7.99 -17.31
CA LEU A 273 3.13 -9.44 -17.25
C LEU A 273 4.50 -9.86 -16.71
N LYS A 274 5.48 -8.95 -16.72
CA LYS A 274 6.79 -9.12 -16.05
C LYS A 274 6.65 -9.38 -14.55
N LEU A 275 5.62 -8.86 -13.89
CA LEU A 275 5.37 -9.09 -12.47
C LEU A 275 5.07 -10.58 -12.19
N PHE A 276 4.35 -11.26 -13.08
CA PHE A 276 4.05 -12.69 -12.93
C PHE A 276 5.27 -13.61 -13.17
N ARG A 277 6.37 -13.08 -13.75
CA ARG A 277 7.66 -13.79 -13.77
C ARG A 277 8.36 -13.76 -12.42
N VAL A 278 8.04 -12.78 -11.56
CA VAL A 278 8.53 -12.72 -10.19
C VAL A 278 7.74 -13.74 -9.36
N ARG A 279 8.36 -14.89 -9.09
CA ARG A 279 7.73 -16.00 -8.34
C ARG A 279 7.05 -15.53 -7.05
N THR A 280 7.70 -14.62 -6.33
CA THR A 280 7.19 -14.02 -5.08
C THR A 280 5.89 -13.26 -5.29
N PHE A 281 5.76 -12.48 -6.38
CA PHE A 281 4.52 -11.77 -6.71
C PHE A 281 3.40 -12.75 -7.07
N THR A 282 3.66 -13.74 -7.93
CA THR A 282 2.66 -14.72 -8.36
C THR A 282 2.11 -15.53 -7.17
N LEU A 283 2.98 -16.02 -6.29
CA LEU A 283 2.55 -16.72 -5.08
C LEU A 283 1.77 -15.78 -4.15
N ALA A 284 2.22 -14.54 -3.95
CA ALA A 284 1.51 -13.58 -3.11
C ALA A 284 0.13 -13.22 -3.67
N ALA A 285 -0.03 -13.15 -4.99
CA ALA A 285 -1.32 -12.93 -5.64
C ALA A 285 -2.30 -14.10 -5.42
N VAL A 286 -1.83 -15.34 -5.56
CA VAL A 286 -2.67 -16.53 -5.32
C VAL A 286 -3.03 -16.66 -3.84
N ILE A 287 -2.09 -16.44 -2.92
CA ILE A 287 -2.38 -16.44 -1.48
C ILE A 287 -3.33 -15.28 -1.14
N SER A 288 -3.18 -14.12 -1.77
CA SER A 288 -4.11 -12.99 -1.60
C SER A 288 -5.53 -13.34 -2.03
N PHE A 289 -5.70 -14.09 -3.13
CA PHE A 289 -6.99 -14.64 -3.55
C PHE A 289 -7.56 -15.58 -2.48
N VAL A 290 -6.77 -16.54 -1.99
CA VAL A 290 -7.21 -17.49 -0.95
C VAL A 290 -7.64 -16.77 0.34
N VAL A 291 -6.86 -15.79 0.78
CA VAL A 291 -7.19 -14.97 1.96
C VAL A 291 -8.48 -14.17 1.72
N GLY A 292 -8.64 -13.58 0.54
CA GLY A 292 -9.88 -12.90 0.16
C GLY A 292 -11.09 -13.81 0.21
N PHE A 293 -10.96 -15.01 -0.35
CA PHE A 293 -11.98 -16.06 -0.37
C PHE A 293 -12.42 -16.45 1.05
N ALA A 294 -11.46 -16.79 1.92
CA ALA A 294 -11.76 -17.17 3.30
C ALA A 294 -12.31 -16.01 4.13
N MET A 295 -11.71 -14.82 4.03
CA MET A 295 -12.06 -13.66 4.85
C MET A 295 -13.47 -13.16 4.54
N PHE A 296 -13.78 -12.86 3.27
CA PHE A 296 -15.08 -12.30 2.91
C PHE A 296 -16.19 -13.37 2.94
N GLY A 297 -15.88 -14.61 2.55
CA GLY A 297 -16.82 -15.72 2.75
C GLY A 297 -17.22 -15.83 4.23
N ALA A 298 -16.25 -15.85 5.15
CA ALA A 298 -16.56 -15.96 6.57
C ALA A 298 -17.25 -14.72 7.14
N MET A 299 -16.79 -13.51 6.79
CA MET A 299 -17.42 -12.28 7.26
C MET A 299 -18.87 -12.11 6.80
N THR A 300 -19.28 -12.73 5.69
CA THR A 300 -20.68 -12.70 5.25
C THR A 300 -21.58 -13.58 6.13
N TYR A 301 -21.12 -14.75 6.56
CA TYR A 301 -21.96 -15.74 7.25
C TYR A 301 -21.84 -15.74 8.78
N LEU A 302 -20.72 -15.25 9.34
CA LEU A 302 -20.54 -15.13 10.79
C LEU A 302 -21.60 -14.24 11.47
N PRO A 303 -21.95 -13.05 10.95
CA PRO A 303 -23.03 -12.24 11.53
C PRO A 303 -24.38 -12.95 11.45
N THR A 304 -24.64 -13.67 10.35
CA THR A 304 -25.87 -14.44 10.15
C THR A 304 -25.98 -15.57 11.18
N PHE A 305 -24.90 -16.29 11.45
CA PHE A 305 -24.86 -17.31 12.50
C PHE A 305 -25.22 -16.71 13.87
N LEU A 306 -24.56 -15.62 14.25
CA LEU A 306 -24.81 -14.93 15.51
C LEU A 306 -26.26 -14.43 15.63
N GLN A 307 -26.79 -13.82 14.57
CA GLN A 307 -28.12 -13.21 14.63
C GLN A 307 -29.25 -14.23 14.55
N VAL A 308 -29.11 -15.26 13.71
CA VAL A 308 -30.16 -16.24 13.45
C VAL A 308 -30.08 -17.42 14.42
N VAL A 309 -28.90 -18.00 14.61
CA VAL A 309 -28.72 -19.23 15.42
C VAL A 309 -28.62 -18.87 16.91
N GLN A 310 -27.74 -17.92 17.24
CA GLN A 310 -27.53 -17.49 18.64
C GLN A 310 -28.57 -16.46 19.11
N GLY A 311 -29.40 -15.93 18.20
CA GLY A 311 -30.47 -14.99 18.53
C GLY A 311 -30.00 -13.65 19.07
N ILE A 312 -28.72 -13.27 18.87
CA ILE A 312 -28.18 -12.02 19.39
C ILE A 312 -28.45 -10.85 18.44
N SER A 313 -28.63 -9.65 19.01
CA SER A 313 -28.93 -8.45 18.23
C SER A 313 -27.78 -8.08 17.27
N PRO A 314 -28.02 -7.34 16.17
CA PRO A 314 -26.97 -6.90 15.25
C PRO A 314 -25.84 -6.13 15.96
N THR A 315 -26.19 -5.31 16.95
CA THR A 315 -25.22 -4.57 17.77
C THR A 315 -24.32 -5.52 18.56
N MET A 316 -24.92 -6.51 19.23
CA MET A 316 -24.15 -7.51 19.98
C MET A 316 -23.35 -8.41 19.03
N SER A 317 -23.88 -8.77 17.86
CA SER A 317 -23.13 -9.52 16.84
C SER A 317 -21.82 -8.81 16.47
N GLY A 318 -21.84 -7.49 16.28
CA GLY A 318 -20.62 -6.71 16.09
C GLY A 318 -19.67 -6.78 17.28
N VAL A 319 -20.18 -6.67 18.51
CA VAL A 319 -19.39 -6.80 19.75
C VAL A 319 -18.74 -8.19 19.86
N HIS A 320 -19.49 -9.25 19.55
CA HIS A 320 -18.99 -10.62 19.56
C HIS A 320 -17.94 -10.89 18.49
N MET A 321 -17.85 -10.06 17.44
CA MET A 321 -16.78 -10.13 16.43
C MET A 321 -15.50 -9.37 16.83
N LEU A 322 -15.51 -8.59 17.93
CA LEU A 322 -14.32 -7.89 18.42
C LEU A 322 -13.12 -8.81 18.69
N PRO A 323 -13.26 -10.02 19.25
CA PRO A 323 -12.14 -10.96 19.38
C PRO A 323 -11.44 -11.28 18.05
N MET A 324 -12.19 -11.43 16.95
CA MET A 324 -11.60 -11.61 15.62
C MET A 324 -10.76 -10.40 15.20
N VAL A 325 -11.30 -9.20 15.43
CA VAL A 325 -10.58 -7.94 15.15
C VAL A 325 -9.33 -7.83 16.01
N LEU A 326 -9.41 -8.18 17.30
CA LEU A 326 -8.26 -8.18 18.21
C LEU A 326 -7.19 -9.16 17.75
N GLY A 327 -7.57 -10.38 17.36
CA GLY A 327 -6.66 -11.37 16.79
C GLY A 327 -5.96 -10.82 15.54
N LEU A 328 -6.74 -10.27 14.60
CA LEU A 328 -6.23 -9.65 13.37
C LEU A 328 -5.24 -8.52 13.68
N LEU A 329 -5.56 -7.66 14.63
CA LEU A 329 -4.76 -6.51 15.02
C LEU A 329 -3.45 -6.90 15.70
N LEU A 330 -3.52 -7.76 16.71
CA LEU A 330 -2.36 -8.24 17.45
C LEU A 330 -1.40 -8.96 16.51
N ALA A 331 -1.93 -9.86 15.68
CA ALA A 331 -1.14 -10.63 14.74
C ALA A 331 -0.51 -9.77 13.65
N SER A 332 -1.28 -8.85 13.06
CA SER A 332 -0.77 -7.98 12.00
C SER A 332 0.26 -6.97 12.51
N THR A 333 0.05 -6.41 13.71
CA THR A 333 1.02 -5.51 14.34
C THR A 333 2.26 -6.26 14.77
N ALA A 334 2.12 -7.43 15.43
CA ALA A 334 3.25 -8.23 15.89
C ALA A 334 4.08 -8.75 14.71
N SER A 335 3.45 -9.34 13.69
CA SER A 335 4.15 -9.78 12.48
C SER A 335 4.83 -8.62 11.78
N GLY A 336 4.14 -7.50 11.56
CA GLY A 336 4.74 -6.30 10.98
C GLY A 336 5.97 -5.80 11.74
N GLN A 337 5.92 -5.74 13.07
CA GLN A 337 7.06 -5.34 13.92
C GLN A 337 8.20 -6.36 13.88
N ILE A 338 7.91 -7.66 13.99
CA ILE A 338 8.93 -8.72 13.99
C ILE A 338 9.61 -8.78 12.62
N VAL A 339 8.86 -8.73 11.52
CA VAL A 339 9.42 -8.70 10.16
C VAL A 339 10.34 -7.49 10.00
N SER A 340 9.94 -6.34 10.52
CA SER A 340 10.72 -5.11 10.44
C SER A 340 12.02 -5.15 11.23
N ARG A 341 12.04 -5.83 12.38
CA ARG A 341 13.23 -6.00 13.22
C ARG A 341 14.15 -7.11 12.74
N THR A 342 13.57 -8.26 12.37
CA THR A 342 14.33 -9.49 12.07
C THR A 342 14.67 -9.63 10.59
N GLY A 343 13.97 -8.90 9.71
CA GLY A 343 14.07 -9.06 8.26
C GLY A 343 13.44 -10.36 7.73
N ARG A 344 12.98 -11.25 8.61
CA ARG A 344 12.42 -12.56 8.27
C ARG A 344 10.91 -12.46 8.15
N TRP A 345 10.38 -12.79 6.98
CA TRP A 345 8.96 -12.67 6.67
C TRP A 345 8.31 -13.98 6.28
N LYS A 346 9.06 -15.00 5.82
CA LYS A 346 8.47 -16.23 5.27
C LYS A 346 7.62 -17.01 6.27
N VAL A 347 7.99 -16.96 7.56
CA VAL A 347 7.29 -17.67 8.63
C VAL A 347 5.85 -17.19 8.78
N PHE A 348 5.56 -15.92 8.51
CA PHE A 348 4.25 -15.32 8.79
C PHE A 348 3.16 -15.73 7.80
N PRO A 349 3.34 -15.69 6.46
CA PRO A 349 2.36 -16.23 5.53
C PRO A 349 2.10 -17.72 5.76
N ILE A 350 3.13 -18.51 6.11
CA ILE A 350 2.99 -19.95 6.41
C ILE A 350 2.16 -20.13 7.69
N ALA A 351 2.57 -19.52 8.79
CA ALA A 351 1.84 -19.64 10.06
C ALA A 351 0.41 -19.09 9.93
N GLY A 352 0.23 -17.94 9.29
CA GLY A 352 -1.08 -17.31 9.18
C GLY A 352 -2.07 -18.08 8.31
N THR A 353 -1.65 -18.60 7.14
CA THR A 353 -2.55 -19.44 6.32
C THR A 353 -2.88 -20.77 7.01
N GLY A 354 -1.94 -21.34 7.76
CA GLY A 354 -2.18 -22.52 8.59
C GLY A 354 -3.17 -22.24 9.71
N ILE A 355 -3.01 -21.12 10.41
CA ILE A 355 -3.92 -20.69 11.48
C ILE A 355 -5.29 -20.29 10.94
N THR A 356 -5.38 -19.67 9.75
CA THR A 356 -6.67 -19.39 9.09
C THR A 356 -7.38 -20.70 8.75
N THR A 357 -6.65 -21.71 8.26
CA THR A 357 -7.20 -23.04 7.99
C THR A 357 -7.74 -23.67 9.29
N LEU A 358 -6.95 -23.64 10.37
CA LEU A 358 -7.38 -24.10 11.68
C LEU A 358 -8.60 -23.32 12.19
N GLY A 359 -8.60 -22.00 12.02
CA GLY A 359 -9.72 -21.12 12.39
C GLY A 359 -11.01 -21.51 11.67
N LEU A 360 -10.97 -21.80 10.37
CA LEU A 360 -12.13 -22.29 9.63
C LEU A 360 -12.62 -23.65 10.15
N LEU A 361 -11.70 -24.57 10.48
CA LEU A 361 -12.06 -25.87 11.07
C LEU A 361 -12.66 -25.74 12.48
N LEU A 362 -12.20 -24.76 13.27
CA LEU A 362 -12.78 -24.45 14.57
C LEU A 362 -14.17 -23.81 14.42
N LEU A 363 -14.33 -22.88 13.48
CA LEU A 363 -15.63 -22.28 13.18
C LEU A 363 -16.67 -23.32 12.74
N HIS A 364 -16.25 -24.39 12.05
CA HIS A 364 -17.13 -25.50 11.71
C HIS A 364 -17.65 -26.29 12.93
N GLN A 365 -16.93 -26.29 14.05
CA GLN A 365 -17.35 -26.98 15.28
C GLN A 365 -18.37 -26.18 16.09
N LEU A 366 -18.71 -24.96 15.67
CA LEU A 366 -19.73 -24.17 16.35
C LEU A 366 -21.11 -24.78 16.13
N ASP A 367 -21.92 -24.69 17.19
CA ASP A 367 -23.30 -25.13 17.22
C ASP A 367 -24.17 -24.07 17.94
N GLU A 368 -25.48 -24.33 18.02
CA GLU A 368 -26.43 -23.47 18.71
C GLU A 368 -26.21 -23.36 20.23
N ASN A 369 -25.47 -24.29 20.84
CA ASN A 369 -25.21 -24.34 22.28
C ASN A 369 -23.83 -23.76 22.65
N SER A 370 -23.05 -23.34 21.65
CA SER A 370 -21.68 -22.88 21.82
C SER A 370 -21.64 -21.66 22.73
N SER A 371 -20.73 -21.71 23.71
CA SER A 371 -20.59 -20.64 24.69
C SER A 371 -19.96 -19.38 24.07
N THR A 372 -20.21 -18.23 24.68
CA THR A 372 -19.56 -16.96 24.30
C THR A 372 -18.03 -17.06 24.33
N ALA A 373 -17.47 -17.88 25.22
CA ALA A 373 -16.02 -18.08 25.32
C ALA A 373 -15.46 -18.86 24.12
N GLU A 374 -16.15 -19.92 23.68
CA GLU A 374 -15.77 -20.69 22.48
C GLU A 374 -15.87 -19.84 21.22
N LEU A 375 -16.98 -19.12 21.04
CA LEU A 375 -17.16 -18.18 19.93
C LEU A 375 -16.01 -17.16 19.89
N SER A 376 -15.70 -16.54 21.03
CA SER A 376 -14.62 -15.55 21.13
C SER A 376 -13.26 -16.15 20.82
N GLY A 377 -12.99 -17.37 21.29
CA GLY A 377 -11.74 -18.09 21.04
C GLY A 377 -11.56 -18.43 19.56
N PHE A 378 -12.57 -18.99 18.91
CA PHE A 378 -12.49 -19.39 17.50
C PHE A 378 -12.39 -18.17 16.58
N PHE A 379 -13.16 -17.12 16.87
CA PHE A 379 -13.09 -15.85 16.16
C PHE A 379 -11.71 -15.22 16.28
N PHE A 380 -11.13 -15.23 17.50
CA PHE A 380 -9.78 -14.74 17.74
C PHE A 380 -8.74 -15.52 16.95
N VAL A 381 -8.79 -16.86 16.92
CA VAL A 381 -7.86 -17.70 16.14
C VAL A 381 -7.98 -17.42 14.64
N PHE A 382 -9.19 -17.33 14.11
CA PHE A 382 -9.42 -17.01 12.71
C PHE A 382 -8.86 -15.62 12.34
N GLY A 383 -9.15 -14.61 13.17
CA GLY A 383 -8.60 -13.26 13.04
C GLY A 383 -7.08 -13.23 13.10
N LEU A 384 -6.47 -13.97 14.02
CA LEU A 384 -5.03 -14.09 14.18
C LEU A 384 -4.37 -14.63 12.90
N GLY A 385 -4.94 -15.67 12.29
CA GLY A 385 -4.46 -16.21 11.02
C GLY A 385 -4.47 -15.19 9.88
N LEU A 386 -5.60 -14.48 9.72
CA LEU A 386 -5.72 -13.41 8.72
C LEU A 386 -4.69 -12.30 8.95
N GLY A 387 -4.47 -11.92 10.21
CA GLY A 387 -3.59 -10.80 10.58
C GLY A 387 -2.13 -11.08 10.26
N LEU A 388 -1.66 -12.32 10.46
CA LEU A 388 -0.29 -12.72 10.13
C LEU A 388 -0.01 -12.69 8.62
N VAL A 389 -1.04 -12.82 7.77
CA VAL A 389 -0.85 -12.93 6.32
C VAL A 389 -1.10 -11.62 5.59
N MET A 390 -2.21 -10.92 5.90
CA MET A 390 -2.68 -9.80 5.08
C MET A 390 -1.63 -8.69 4.89
N GLN A 391 -0.99 -8.27 5.97
CA GLN A 391 0.04 -7.23 5.90
C GLN A 391 1.32 -7.72 5.24
N VAL A 392 1.75 -8.92 5.64
CA VAL A 392 3.03 -9.46 5.22
C VAL A 392 3.02 -9.68 3.71
N LEU A 393 1.91 -10.12 3.12
CA LEU A 393 1.77 -10.21 1.66
C LEU A 393 1.95 -8.86 0.95
N VAL A 394 1.31 -7.79 1.44
CA VAL A 394 1.46 -6.45 0.85
C VAL A 394 2.92 -6.00 0.94
N LEU A 395 3.54 -6.17 2.10
CA LEU A 395 4.94 -5.82 2.32
C LEU A 395 5.89 -6.58 1.38
N ILE A 396 5.68 -7.90 1.23
CA ILE A 396 6.51 -8.76 0.36
C ILE A 396 6.35 -8.35 -1.10
N VAL A 397 5.12 -8.13 -1.56
CA VAL A 397 4.83 -7.68 -2.93
C VAL A 397 5.52 -6.35 -3.20
N GLN A 398 5.41 -5.40 -2.26
CA GLN A 398 6.06 -4.11 -2.35
C GLN A 398 7.59 -4.21 -2.37
N ASN A 399 8.16 -5.18 -1.66
CA ASN A 399 9.60 -5.39 -1.59
C ASN A 399 10.18 -6.11 -2.83
N ALA A 400 9.40 -6.99 -3.45
CA ALA A 400 9.82 -7.83 -4.57
C ALA A 400 9.91 -7.07 -5.90
N VAL A 401 9.27 -5.90 -6.01
CA VAL A 401 9.15 -5.14 -7.27
C VAL A 401 9.97 -3.84 -7.25
N PRO A 402 10.43 -3.34 -8.42
CA PRO A 402 11.00 -1.99 -8.53
C PRO A 402 10.04 -0.90 -8.03
N TYR A 403 10.57 0.24 -7.55
CA TYR A 403 9.76 1.35 -7.03
C TYR A 403 8.75 1.91 -8.05
N GLU A 404 9.11 1.86 -9.34
CA GLU A 404 8.24 2.27 -10.46
C GLU A 404 7.00 1.38 -10.65
N ASP A 405 7.04 0.12 -10.17
CA ASP A 405 5.93 -0.82 -10.29
C ASP A 405 5.20 -1.03 -8.94
N LEU A 406 5.53 -0.24 -7.90
CA LEU A 406 5.05 -0.44 -6.53
C LEU A 406 3.52 -0.36 -6.41
N GLY A 407 2.91 0.64 -7.07
CA GLY A 407 1.46 0.83 -7.04
C GLY A 407 0.73 -0.24 -7.83
N VAL A 408 1.24 -0.59 -9.01
CA VAL A 408 0.70 -1.68 -9.83
C VAL A 408 0.79 -3.03 -9.10
N ALA A 409 1.90 -3.34 -8.43
CA ALA A 409 2.03 -4.60 -7.71
C ALA A 409 1.08 -4.67 -6.49
N THR A 410 0.99 -3.59 -5.71
CA THR A 410 0.10 -3.51 -4.53
C THR A 410 -1.38 -3.60 -4.95
N SER A 411 -1.76 -2.88 -6.01
CA SER A 411 -3.11 -2.93 -6.56
C SER A 411 -3.42 -4.28 -7.19
N GLY A 412 -2.46 -4.93 -7.85
CA GLY A 412 -2.59 -6.30 -8.36
C GLY A 412 -2.87 -7.32 -7.26
N ALA A 413 -2.11 -7.31 -6.17
CA ALA A 413 -2.38 -8.20 -5.03
C ALA A 413 -3.77 -7.93 -4.40
N THR A 414 -4.15 -6.65 -4.30
CA THR A 414 -5.49 -6.27 -3.82
C THR A 414 -6.60 -6.71 -4.78
N PHE A 415 -6.38 -6.60 -6.08
CA PHE A 415 -7.29 -7.05 -7.12
C PHE A 415 -7.57 -8.56 -7.01
N PHE A 416 -6.53 -9.38 -6.92
CA PHE A 416 -6.68 -10.83 -6.74
C PHE A 416 -7.40 -11.17 -5.43
N ARG A 417 -7.13 -10.42 -4.35
CA ARG A 417 -7.87 -10.55 -3.09
C ARG A 417 -9.36 -10.22 -3.25
N SER A 418 -9.69 -9.15 -3.97
CA SER A 418 -11.10 -8.78 -4.23
C SER A 418 -11.80 -9.79 -5.13
N ILE A 419 -11.13 -10.35 -6.14
CA ILE A 419 -11.68 -11.47 -6.93
C ILE A 419 -11.95 -12.66 -6.00
N GLY A 420 -10.97 -13.02 -5.16
CA GLY A 420 -11.11 -14.08 -4.16
C GLY A 420 -12.31 -13.84 -3.24
N ALA A 421 -12.51 -12.61 -2.80
CA ALA A 421 -13.66 -12.21 -1.99
C ALA A 421 -15.00 -12.51 -2.67
N SER A 422 -15.16 -12.13 -3.94
CA SER A 422 -16.38 -12.39 -4.71
C SER A 422 -16.64 -13.89 -4.87
N PHE A 423 -15.62 -14.68 -5.21
CA PHE A 423 -15.75 -16.13 -5.29
C PHE A 423 -16.04 -16.76 -3.91
N GLY A 424 -15.47 -16.22 -2.83
CA GLY A 424 -15.72 -16.66 -1.47
C GLY A 424 -17.20 -16.54 -1.11
N VAL A 425 -17.76 -15.33 -1.26
CA VAL A 425 -19.19 -15.07 -0.98
C VAL A 425 -20.10 -15.97 -1.83
N ALA A 426 -19.78 -16.12 -3.12
CA ALA A 426 -20.54 -16.94 -4.07
C ALA A 426 -20.59 -18.43 -3.74
N VAL A 427 -19.41 -19.02 -3.52
CA VAL A 427 -19.26 -20.44 -3.21
C VAL A 427 -19.88 -20.71 -1.84
N PHE A 428 -19.63 -19.84 -0.86
CA PHE A 428 -20.23 -19.95 0.46
C PHE A 428 -21.77 -19.92 0.37
N GLY A 429 -22.33 -18.99 -0.41
CA GLY A 429 -23.78 -18.92 -0.59
C GLY A 429 -24.39 -20.11 -1.32
N THR A 430 -23.70 -20.64 -2.32
CA THR A 430 -24.15 -21.86 -3.00
C THR A 430 -24.14 -23.06 -2.06
N VAL A 431 -23.07 -23.23 -1.28
CA VAL A 431 -22.95 -24.32 -0.30
C VAL A 431 -24.01 -24.14 0.80
N PHE A 432 -24.17 -22.93 1.32
CA PHE A 432 -25.17 -22.62 2.34
C PHE A 432 -26.59 -22.93 1.87
N ALA A 433 -26.99 -22.43 0.70
CA ALA A 433 -28.34 -22.65 0.17
C ALA A 433 -28.60 -24.15 -0.10
N GLY A 434 -27.62 -24.85 -0.71
CA GLY A 434 -27.75 -26.29 -0.96
C GLY A 434 -27.86 -27.10 0.33
N ARG A 435 -27.03 -26.81 1.33
CA ARG A 435 -27.07 -27.49 2.63
C ARG A 435 -28.32 -27.15 3.44
N LEU A 436 -28.74 -25.89 3.42
CA LEU A 436 -29.91 -25.45 4.17
C LEU A 436 -31.17 -26.15 3.70
N GLY A 437 -31.37 -26.27 2.38
CA GLY A 437 -32.54 -26.97 1.86
C GLY A 437 -32.56 -28.47 2.17
N GLU A 438 -31.40 -29.13 2.09
CA GLU A 438 -31.26 -30.53 2.53
C GLU A 438 -31.61 -30.68 4.02
N GLN A 439 -31.01 -29.84 4.88
CA GLN A 439 -31.18 -29.91 6.33
C GLN A 439 -32.59 -29.54 6.80
N LEU A 440 -33.23 -28.51 6.21
CA LEU A 440 -34.60 -28.14 6.54
C LEU A 440 -35.60 -29.22 6.07
N THR A 441 -35.38 -29.80 4.89
CA THR A 441 -36.22 -30.90 4.39
C THR A 441 -36.13 -32.12 5.29
N ASP A 442 -34.93 -32.46 5.77
CA ASP A 442 -34.72 -33.54 6.73
C ASP A 442 -35.32 -33.20 8.11
N ALA A 443 -35.14 -31.97 8.60
CA ALA A 443 -35.65 -31.51 9.89
C ALA A 443 -37.19 -31.50 9.98
N PHE A 444 -37.87 -31.23 8.86
CA PHE A 444 -39.33 -31.24 8.80
C PHE A 444 -39.91 -32.51 8.18
N ARG A 445 -39.10 -33.53 7.91
CA ARG A 445 -39.58 -34.81 7.37
C ARG A 445 -40.59 -35.44 8.33
N GLY A 446 -41.86 -35.47 7.92
CA GLY A 446 -42.97 -36.01 8.72
C GLY A 446 -43.64 -35.01 9.68
N ALA A 447 -43.23 -33.74 9.67
CA ALA A 447 -43.88 -32.67 10.44
C ALA A 447 -44.89 -31.90 9.57
N THR A 448 -46.06 -31.57 10.13
CA THR A 448 -47.04 -30.69 9.46
C THR A 448 -46.65 -29.23 9.69
N LEU A 449 -46.15 -28.58 8.64
CA LEU A 449 -45.86 -27.15 8.66
C LEU A 449 -47.16 -26.32 8.72
N PRO A 450 -47.18 -25.18 9.43
CA PRO A 450 -48.31 -24.27 9.42
C PRO A 450 -48.63 -23.77 7.99
N PRO A 451 -49.91 -23.49 7.67
CA PRO A 451 -50.28 -22.92 6.38
C PRO A 451 -49.57 -21.58 6.16
N GLY A 452 -48.86 -21.45 5.04
CA GLY A 452 -48.05 -20.27 4.69
C GLY A 452 -46.56 -20.37 5.01
N VAL A 453 -46.11 -21.45 5.68
CA VAL A 453 -44.69 -21.73 5.94
C VAL A 453 -44.24 -22.89 5.07
N SER A 454 -43.29 -22.65 4.16
CA SER A 454 -42.61 -23.67 3.36
C SER A 454 -41.11 -23.67 3.65
N VAL A 455 -40.42 -24.73 3.26
CA VAL A 455 -38.94 -24.81 3.32
C VAL A 455 -38.34 -23.65 2.52
N ASP A 456 -38.81 -23.43 1.29
CA ASP A 456 -38.36 -22.31 0.44
C ASP A 456 -38.59 -20.93 1.09
N ALA A 457 -39.70 -20.75 1.82
CA ALA A 457 -40.00 -19.50 2.50
C ALA A 457 -39.08 -19.27 3.71
N LEU A 458 -38.73 -20.34 4.43
CA LEU A 458 -37.77 -20.28 5.54
C LEU A 458 -36.36 -20.03 5.02
N GLU A 459 -35.93 -20.66 3.92
CA GLU A 459 -34.65 -20.39 3.26
C GLU A 459 -34.48 -18.92 2.86
N ALA A 460 -35.55 -18.34 2.30
CA ALA A 460 -35.54 -16.97 1.80
C ALA A 460 -35.57 -15.91 2.92
N ASP A 461 -36.29 -16.17 4.02
CA ASP A 461 -36.37 -15.25 5.17
C ASP A 461 -36.15 -15.95 6.52
N PRO A 462 -34.95 -15.79 7.12
CA PRO A 462 -34.65 -16.32 8.45
C PRO A 462 -35.59 -15.80 9.56
N ARG A 463 -36.27 -14.67 9.37
CA ARG A 463 -37.25 -14.15 10.34
C ARG A 463 -38.47 -15.07 10.47
N GLY A 464 -38.77 -15.86 9.44
CA GLY A 464 -39.81 -16.87 9.49
C GLY A 464 -39.58 -17.91 10.59
N ILE A 465 -38.32 -18.15 10.98
CA ILE A 465 -37.97 -19.08 12.05
C ILE A 465 -38.53 -18.59 13.40
N ALA A 466 -38.48 -17.29 13.67
CA ALA A 466 -39.02 -16.72 14.91
C ALA A 466 -40.55 -16.86 14.99
N ALA A 467 -41.24 -16.95 13.85
CA ALA A 467 -42.68 -17.13 13.76
C ALA A 467 -43.12 -18.61 13.86
N LEU A 468 -42.19 -19.58 13.77
CA LEU A 468 -42.52 -21.00 13.88
C LEU A 468 -43.10 -21.35 15.27
N PRO A 469 -43.91 -22.41 15.38
CA PRO A 469 -44.29 -22.98 16.68
C PRO A 469 -43.05 -23.42 17.48
N PRO A 470 -43.06 -23.35 18.82
CA PRO A 470 -41.90 -23.64 19.65
C PRO A 470 -41.33 -25.06 19.48
N GLY A 471 -42.13 -26.03 19.04
CA GLY A 471 -41.65 -27.38 18.72
C GLY A 471 -40.90 -27.51 17.38
N LEU A 472 -41.09 -26.57 16.45
CA LEU A 472 -40.48 -26.58 15.11
C LEU A 472 -39.27 -25.62 15.00
N ARG A 473 -39.09 -24.73 15.98
CA ARG A 473 -37.94 -23.79 16.02
C ARG A 473 -36.59 -24.48 16.20
N PRO A 474 -36.38 -25.39 17.17
CA PRO A 474 -35.07 -25.97 17.41
C PRO A 474 -34.50 -26.74 16.20
N PRO A 475 -35.29 -27.60 15.49
CA PRO A 475 -34.81 -28.26 14.27
C PRO A 475 -34.42 -27.28 13.16
N ALA A 476 -35.18 -26.19 13.00
CA ALA A 476 -34.86 -25.15 12.03
C ALA A 476 -33.57 -24.41 12.37
N LEU A 477 -33.39 -24.03 13.64
CA LEU A 477 -32.16 -23.37 14.11
C LEU A 477 -30.94 -24.28 13.96
N HIS A 478 -31.08 -25.57 14.27
CA HIS A 478 -30.02 -26.55 14.07
C HIS A 478 -29.66 -26.71 12.59
N ALA A 479 -30.66 -26.79 11.70
CA ALA A 479 -30.43 -26.81 10.26
C ALA A 479 -29.66 -25.57 9.77
N TYR A 480 -29.98 -24.38 10.28
CA TYR A 480 -29.22 -23.16 10.02
C TYR A 480 -27.80 -23.20 10.59
N ALA A 481 -27.63 -23.68 11.81
CA ALA A 481 -26.33 -23.80 12.46
C ALA A 481 -25.39 -24.67 11.62
N VAL A 482 -25.81 -25.91 11.32
CA VAL A 482 -25.05 -26.87 10.52
C VAL A 482 -24.77 -26.35 9.11
N SER A 483 -25.77 -25.75 8.46
CA SER A 483 -25.59 -25.24 7.09
C SER A 483 -24.60 -24.08 7.02
N ILE A 484 -24.57 -23.20 8.02
CA ILE A 484 -23.56 -22.13 8.09
C ILE A 484 -22.19 -22.70 8.45
N THR A 485 -22.12 -23.64 9.39
CA THR A 485 -20.82 -24.14 9.89
C THR A 485 -20.15 -25.07 8.89
N ASP A 486 -20.92 -25.84 8.10
CA ASP A 486 -20.44 -26.64 6.98
C ASP A 486 -19.73 -25.78 5.93
N VAL A 487 -20.22 -24.56 5.68
CA VAL A 487 -19.59 -23.66 4.70
C VAL A 487 -18.13 -23.38 5.07
N PHE A 488 -17.81 -23.25 6.37
CA PHE A 488 -16.43 -23.07 6.82
C PHE A 488 -15.57 -24.33 6.58
N LEU A 489 -16.15 -25.52 6.70
CA LEU A 489 -15.48 -26.78 6.35
C LEU A 489 -15.12 -26.83 4.87
N TYR A 490 -16.05 -26.46 3.98
CA TYR A 490 -15.80 -26.40 2.53
C TYR A 490 -14.75 -25.35 2.15
N ALA A 491 -14.58 -24.32 2.96
CA ALA A 491 -13.55 -23.30 2.76
C ALA A 491 -12.15 -23.72 3.22
N ALA A 492 -12.05 -24.63 4.19
CA ALA A 492 -10.79 -25.06 4.78
C ALA A 492 -9.80 -25.65 3.76
N PRO A 493 -10.19 -26.48 2.76
CA PRO A 493 -9.29 -26.94 1.70
C PRO A 493 -8.68 -25.81 0.87
N VAL A 494 -9.44 -24.75 0.59
CA VAL A 494 -8.95 -23.58 -0.16
C VAL A 494 -7.91 -22.82 0.67
N ALA A 495 -8.18 -22.61 1.96
CA ALA A 495 -7.21 -22.03 2.89
C ALA A 495 -5.94 -22.89 3.04
N PHE A 496 -6.11 -24.22 3.11
CA PHE A 496 -5.01 -25.17 3.19
C PHE A 496 -4.13 -25.16 1.93
N LEU A 497 -4.74 -24.99 0.74
CA LEU A 497 -3.97 -24.76 -0.49
C LEU A 497 -3.11 -23.50 -0.37
N GLY A 498 -3.64 -22.41 0.21
CA GLY A 498 -2.86 -21.22 0.55
C GLY A 498 -1.67 -21.52 1.46
N PHE A 499 -1.85 -22.39 2.45
CA PHE A 499 -0.78 -22.87 3.35
C PHE A 499 0.32 -23.63 2.63
N VAL A 500 -0.05 -24.56 1.75
CA VAL A 500 0.91 -25.30 0.91
C VAL A 500 1.66 -24.34 -0.01
N LEU A 501 0.96 -23.39 -0.63
CA LEU A 501 1.57 -22.39 -1.52
C LEU A 501 2.52 -21.43 -0.79
N ALA A 502 2.22 -21.07 0.46
CA ALA A 502 3.08 -20.23 1.28
C ALA A 502 4.46 -20.85 1.51
N TRP A 503 4.57 -22.18 1.54
CA TRP A 503 5.85 -22.89 1.69
C TRP A 503 6.80 -22.67 0.50
N PHE A 504 6.25 -22.45 -0.70
CA PHE A 504 7.01 -22.19 -1.92
C PHE A 504 7.50 -20.74 -2.05
N LEU A 505 7.14 -19.86 -1.12
CA LEU A 505 7.71 -18.52 -1.04
C LEU A 505 9.20 -18.62 -0.76
N LYS A 506 10.01 -17.90 -1.53
CA LYS A 506 11.45 -17.77 -1.30
C LYS A 506 11.69 -16.49 -0.50
N GLU A 507 12.41 -16.63 0.61
CA GLU A 507 12.69 -15.49 1.48
C GLU A 507 13.83 -14.66 0.90
N ASP A 508 13.48 -13.60 0.18
CA ASP A 508 14.42 -12.57 -0.23
C ASP A 508 14.56 -11.56 0.92
N ARG A 509 15.79 -11.19 1.29
CA ARG A 509 16.02 -10.17 2.34
C ARG A 509 15.29 -8.88 1.96
N LEU A 510 14.58 -8.28 2.91
CA LEU A 510 13.94 -6.97 2.72
C LEU A 510 14.98 -5.99 2.17
N ARG A 511 14.64 -5.27 1.09
CA ARG A 511 15.48 -4.22 0.52
C ARG A 511 15.75 -3.22 1.64
N GLY A 512 16.99 -3.22 2.12
CA GLY A 512 17.49 -2.14 2.95
C GLY A 512 17.49 -0.88 2.10
N SER A 513 16.50 -0.02 2.27
CA SER A 513 16.62 1.35 1.80
C SER A 513 17.76 1.99 2.60
N VAL A 514 18.90 2.19 1.92
CA VAL A 514 19.95 3.15 2.24
C VAL A 514 20.11 3.39 3.74
N THR A 515 20.82 2.49 4.40
CA THR A 515 21.57 2.87 5.59
C THR A 515 22.49 4.02 5.13
N ALA A 516 22.27 5.24 5.62
CA ALA A 516 23.42 6.09 5.86
C ALA A 516 24.30 5.29 6.84
N PRO A 517 25.55 4.93 6.50
CA PRO A 517 26.37 4.17 7.44
C PRO A 517 26.57 5.04 8.68
N ASP A 518 26.09 4.58 9.82
CA ASP A 518 26.64 4.99 11.11
C ASP A 518 28.07 4.43 11.17
N GLY A 519 29.03 5.31 11.42
CA GLY A 519 30.46 5.08 11.23
C GLY A 519 31.14 4.13 12.24
N THR A 520 30.44 3.17 12.84
CA THR A 520 31.02 2.36 13.92
C THR A 520 30.66 0.88 13.98
N GLU A 521 29.95 0.29 13.02
CA GLU A 521 29.75 -1.18 13.03
C GLU A 521 30.31 -1.86 11.76
N THR A 522 31.58 -2.27 11.89
CA THR A 522 32.17 -3.34 11.08
C THR A 522 31.64 -4.70 11.53
N LEU A 523 30.82 -5.34 10.69
CA LEU A 523 31.03 -6.70 10.15
C LEU A 523 29.76 -7.11 9.37
N ALA A 524 29.84 -7.12 8.04
CA ALA A 524 28.87 -7.83 7.21
C ALA A 524 29.63 -8.79 6.29
N SER A 525 29.56 -10.07 6.64
CA SER A 525 29.98 -11.19 5.80
C SER A 525 28.98 -11.40 4.66
N ASN A 526 29.54 -11.46 3.46
CA ASN A 526 29.09 -12.00 2.17
C ASN A 526 28.39 -11.09 1.12
N PRO A 527 28.83 -11.19 -0.15
CA PRO A 527 28.61 -10.18 -1.19
C PRO A 527 27.27 -10.41 -1.91
N VAL A 528 26.57 -9.31 -2.20
CA VAL A 528 25.51 -9.30 -3.21
C VAL A 528 26.07 -8.48 -4.37
N GLU A 529 26.24 -9.13 -5.52
CA GLU A 529 26.66 -8.50 -6.78
C GLU A 529 25.65 -7.40 -7.16
N ARG A 530 25.97 -6.16 -6.80
CA ARG A 530 25.36 -4.98 -7.44
C ARG A 530 26.05 -4.79 -8.79
N SER A 531 25.26 -4.49 -9.83
CA SER A 531 25.84 -4.15 -11.12
C SER A 531 26.58 -2.81 -11.01
N SER A 532 27.75 -2.70 -11.65
CA SER A 532 28.61 -1.51 -11.64
C SER A 532 27.87 -0.24 -12.12
N TYR A 533 26.82 -0.42 -12.92
CA TYR A 533 25.97 0.64 -13.44
C TYR A 533 25.08 1.28 -12.36
N ASP A 534 24.49 0.47 -11.47
CA ASP A 534 23.53 0.95 -10.47
C ASP A 534 24.22 1.78 -9.37
N GLU A 535 25.44 1.41 -8.99
CA GLU A 535 26.23 2.13 -8.00
C GLU A 535 26.72 3.48 -8.55
N VAL A 536 27.10 3.52 -9.85
CA VAL A 536 27.46 4.76 -10.56
C VAL A 536 26.25 5.68 -10.72
N CYS A 537 25.07 5.16 -11.08
CA CYS A 537 23.84 5.95 -11.16
C CYS A 537 23.42 6.55 -9.81
N ARG A 538 23.59 5.80 -8.70
CA ARG A 538 23.35 6.31 -7.34
C ARG A 538 24.33 7.43 -6.99
N ALA A 539 25.62 7.23 -7.23
CA ALA A 539 26.66 8.24 -6.97
C ALA A 539 26.39 9.54 -7.76
N LEU A 540 26.01 9.42 -9.04
CA LEU A 540 25.66 10.56 -9.89
C LEU A 540 24.37 11.29 -9.44
N SER A 541 23.38 10.55 -8.92
CA SER A 541 22.12 11.14 -8.40
C SER A 541 22.36 12.02 -7.17
N VAL A 542 23.26 11.60 -6.27
CA VAL A 542 23.67 12.39 -5.10
C VAL A 542 24.41 13.67 -5.52
N LEU A 543 25.22 13.58 -6.59
CA LEU A 543 25.97 14.71 -7.16
C LEU A 543 25.09 15.74 -7.90
N GLY A 544 23.87 15.38 -8.30
CA GLY A 544 22.97 16.23 -9.11
C GLY A 544 22.24 17.34 -8.34
N THR A 545 22.06 17.22 -7.02
CA THR A 545 21.26 18.18 -6.23
C THR A 545 22.09 19.38 -5.72
N ARG A 546 21.49 20.58 -5.67
CA ARG A 546 22.18 21.80 -5.15
C ARG A 546 22.65 21.65 -3.70
N ALA A 547 21.85 20.99 -2.85
CA ALA A 547 22.19 20.70 -1.47
C ALA A 547 23.32 19.66 -1.37
N GLY A 548 23.27 18.59 -2.18
CA GLY A 548 24.33 17.57 -2.25
C GLY A 548 25.67 18.15 -2.67
N ARG A 549 25.70 19.05 -3.67
CA ARG A 549 26.93 19.73 -4.09
C ARG A 549 27.55 20.56 -2.95
N ARG A 550 26.75 21.35 -2.23
CA ARG A 550 27.23 22.17 -1.10
C ARG A 550 27.80 21.29 0.02
N GLU A 551 27.11 20.19 0.32
CA GLU A 551 27.50 19.26 1.36
C GLU A 551 28.80 18.52 1.05
N ILE A 552 29.02 18.15 -0.22
CA ILE A 552 30.27 17.54 -0.67
C ILE A 552 31.45 18.49 -0.49
N TYR A 553 31.32 19.76 -0.91
CA TYR A 553 32.40 20.74 -0.70
C TYR A 553 32.65 21.01 0.78
N ARG A 554 31.61 20.99 1.63
CA ARG A 554 31.77 21.08 3.08
C ARG A 554 32.60 19.91 3.63
N LYS A 555 32.26 18.67 3.25
CA LYS A 555 32.99 17.46 3.68
C LYS A 555 34.43 17.42 3.19
N ILE A 556 34.68 17.73 1.92
CA ILE A 556 36.04 17.78 1.34
C ILE A 556 36.89 18.83 2.05
N THR A 557 36.31 20.00 2.35
CA THR A 557 37.00 21.09 3.03
C THR A 557 37.39 20.71 4.46
N ALA A 558 36.45 20.11 5.22
CA ALA A 558 36.71 19.60 6.56
C ALA A 558 37.78 18.49 6.56
N ARG A 559 37.70 17.55 5.60
CA ARG A 559 38.67 16.44 5.48
C ARG A 559 40.06 16.93 5.09
N ALA A 560 40.16 17.97 4.26
CA ALA A 560 41.42 18.61 3.93
C ALA A 560 42.04 19.39 5.12
N GLY A 561 41.31 19.54 6.22
CA GLY A 561 41.76 20.22 7.43
C GLY A 561 41.71 21.75 7.35
N TYR A 562 40.88 22.30 6.47
CA TYR A 562 40.77 23.74 6.29
C TYR A 562 39.36 24.23 6.66
N ASP A 563 39.29 25.36 7.35
CA ASP A 563 38.03 26.06 7.62
C ASP A 563 37.74 27.07 6.50
N LEU A 564 37.31 26.59 5.33
CA LEU A 564 36.97 27.44 4.17
C LEU A 564 35.47 27.35 3.86
N LEU A 565 34.91 28.41 3.28
CA LEU A 565 33.56 28.34 2.75
C LEU A 565 33.52 27.28 1.62
N PRO A 566 32.43 26.50 1.50
CA PRO A 566 32.29 25.53 0.41
C PRO A 566 32.49 26.14 -0.99
N ALA A 567 32.09 27.39 -1.16
CA ALA A 567 32.27 28.15 -2.39
C ALA A 567 33.75 28.54 -2.65
N THR A 568 34.54 28.80 -1.61
CA THR A 568 35.98 29.07 -1.71
C THR A 568 36.73 27.83 -2.16
N SER A 569 36.44 26.66 -1.59
CA SER A 569 37.02 25.39 -2.03
C SER A 569 36.63 25.04 -3.47
N TRP A 570 35.39 25.33 -3.86
CA TRP A 570 34.92 25.20 -5.25
C TRP A 570 35.70 26.12 -6.21
N LEU A 571 35.95 27.37 -5.80
CA LEU A 571 36.64 28.37 -6.60
C LEU A 571 38.14 28.03 -6.78
N LEU A 572 38.82 27.59 -5.71
CA LEU A 572 40.24 27.20 -5.75
C LEU A 572 40.49 25.99 -6.66
N LEU A 573 39.58 24.99 -6.64
CA LEU A 573 39.69 23.82 -7.52
C LEU A 573 39.55 24.18 -9.00
N ARG A 574 38.74 25.20 -9.32
CA ARG A 574 38.60 25.73 -10.69
C ARG A 574 39.81 26.53 -11.14
N MET A 575 40.37 27.36 -10.27
CA MET A 575 41.62 28.07 -10.57
C MET A 575 42.77 27.09 -10.79
N ARG A 576 42.82 25.99 -10.04
CA ARG A 576 43.81 24.92 -10.25
C ARG A 576 43.66 24.27 -11.63
N ARG A 577 42.42 24.07 -12.11
CA ARG A 577 42.17 23.44 -13.41
C ARG A 577 42.39 24.38 -14.60
N HIS A 578 41.94 25.63 -14.51
CA HIS A 578 41.95 26.58 -15.63
C HIS A 578 43.14 27.54 -15.60
N GLY A 579 43.91 27.57 -14.51
CA GLY A 579 45.07 28.44 -14.31
C GLY A 579 44.67 29.83 -13.79
N SER A 580 43.69 30.47 -14.42
CA SER A 580 43.05 31.69 -13.94
C SER A 580 41.54 31.59 -14.07
N VAL A 581 40.83 32.37 -13.26
CA VAL A 581 39.38 32.43 -13.28
C VAL A 581 38.94 33.87 -13.06
N GLU A 582 37.98 34.33 -13.87
CA GLU A 582 37.30 35.61 -13.69
C GLU A 582 35.97 35.40 -12.93
N PRO A 583 35.83 35.92 -11.69
CA PRO A 583 34.63 35.71 -10.86
C PRO A 583 33.32 36.19 -11.50
N GLY A 584 33.37 37.28 -12.28
CA GLY A 584 32.19 37.84 -12.96
C GLY A 584 31.64 36.89 -14.04
N VAL A 585 32.52 36.41 -14.93
CA VAL A 585 32.15 35.48 -16.01
C VAL A 585 31.70 34.12 -15.49
N LEU A 586 32.19 33.69 -14.33
CA LEU A 586 31.70 32.48 -13.66
C LEU A 586 30.24 32.60 -13.22
N ALA A 587 29.80 33.77 -12.76
CA ALA A 587 28.43 33.96 -12.29
C ALA A 587 27.42 33.90 -13.44
N ASP A 588 27.84 34.30 -14.65
CA ASP A 588 27.01 34.25 -15.86
C ASP A 588 26.91 32.83 -16.46
N THR A 589 27.94 32.01 -16.23
CA THR A 589 28.01 30.66 -16.79
C THR A 589 27.55 29.56 -15.84
N MET A 590 27.55 29.82 -14.53
CA MET A 590 27.23 28.84 -13.49
C MET A 590 25.95 29.18 -12.71
N PRO A 591 25.17 28.18 -12.26
CA PRO A 591 23.99 28.39 -11.42
C PRO A 591 24.39 28.65 -9.95
N VAL A 592 25.33 29.56 -9.72
CA VAL A 592 25.81 30.00 -8.39
C VAL A 592 25.67 31.53 -8.32
N PRO A 593 24.99 32.09 -7.30
CA PRO A 593 24.81 33.53 -7.20
C PRO A 593 26.14 34.29 -7.14
N LEU A 594 26.24 35.43 -7.84
CA LEU A 594 27.44 36.29 -7.86
C LEU A 594 27.90 36.66 -6.45
N THR A 595 26.97 36.92 -5.53
CA THR A 595 27.26 37.24 -4.12
C THR A 595 28.06 36.13 -3.42
N VAL A 596 27.77 34.87 -3.71
CA VAL A 596 28.46 33.71 -3.14
C VAL A 596 29.87 33.55 -3.74
N ILE A 597 30.02 33.85 -5.04
CA ILE A 597 31.31 33.79 -5.74
C ILE A 597 32.22 34.93 -5.26
N MET A 598 31.68 36.14 -5.10
CA MET A 598 32.44 37.29 -4.62
C MET A 598 32.89 37.11 -3.16
N GLU A 599 32.05 36.52 -2.31
CA GLU A 599 32.42 36.20 -0.93
C GLU A 599 33.53 35.12 -0.87
N ALA A 600 33.45 34.12 -1.75
CA ALA A 600 34.51 33.12 -1.90
C ALA A 600 35.83 33.72 -2.40
N ALA A 601 35.77 34.64 -3.36
CA ALA A 601 36.93 35.36 -3.88
C ALA A 601 37.58 36.22 -2.79
N ARG A 602 36.78 36.94 -2.00
CA ARG A 602 37.23 37.74 -0.85
C ARG A 602 37.96 36.87 0.18
N GLN A 603 37.37 35.73 0.58
CA GLN A 603 38.00 34.83 1.53
C GLN A 603 39.30 34.21 0.99
N ALA A 604 39.37 33.92 -0.32
CA ALA A 604 40.59 33.41 -0.95
C ALA A 604 41.72 34.45 -0.97
N GLU A 605 41.41 35.73 -1.16
CA GLU A 605 42.36 36.84 -1.12
C GLU A 605 42.83 37.13 0.33
N GLU A 606 41.91 37.20 1.28
CA GLU A 606 42.21 37.45 2.70
C GLU A 606 43.13 36.39 3.29
N ARG A 607 42.92 35.12 2.89
CA ARG A 607 43.77 33.99 3.32
C ARG A 607 45.02 33.82 2.46
N ARG A 608 45.31 34.75 1.53
CA ARG A 608 46.45 34.73 0.61
C ARG A 608 46.53 33.45 -0.24
N LEU A 609 45.39 32.81 -0.50
CA LEU A 609 45.28 31.60 -1.33
C LEU A 609 45.15 31.94 -2.82
N ALA A 610 44.66 33.13 -3.15
CA ALA A 610 44.63 33.63 -4.52
C ALA A 610 44.99 35.11 -4.55
N VAL A 611 45.53 35.56 -5.67
CA VAL A 611 45.86 36.96 -5.93
C VAL A 611 45.16 37.40 -7.21
N ARG A 612 44.60 38.61 -7.17
CA ARG A 612 43.95 39.24 -8.31
C ARG A 612 44.98 39.90 -9.23
N ARG A 613 44.92 39.61 -10.52
CA ARG A 613 45.68 40.27 -11.59
C ARG A 613 44.69 40.83 -12.61
N GLY A 614 44.29 42.09 -12.43
CA GLY A 614 43.21 42.70 -13.22
C GLY A 614 41.85 42.11 -12.85
N VAL A 615 41.12 41.61 -13.85
CA VAL A 615 39.82 40.93 -13.65
C VAL A 615 39.98 39.44 -13.28
N ASP A 616 41.14 38.87 -13.56
CA ASP A 616 41.46 37.47 -13.30
C ASP A 616 41.99 37.25 -11.88
N MET A 617 41.69 36.08 -11.32
CA MET A 617 42.27 35.57 -10.09
C MET A 617 43.11 34.32 -10.35
N ILE A 618 44.29 34.27 -9.74
CA ILE A 618 45.28 33.19 -9.90
C ILE A 618 45.69 32.67 -8.52
N LEU A 619 45.92 31.36 -8.41
CA LEU A 619 46.38 30.73 -7.17
C LEU A 619 47.79 31.21 -6.79
N THR A 620 47.98 31.51 -5.51
CA THR A 620 49.32 31.65 -4.93
C THR A 620 50.00 30.28 -4.79
N GLU A 621 51.25 30.25 -4.37
CA GLU A 621 51.95 29.00 -4.06
C GLU A 621 51.25 28.22 -2.93
N GLN A 622 50.87 28.92 -1.86
CA GLN A 622 50.05 28.37 -0.78
C GLN A 622 48.66 27.92 -1.27
N GLY A 623 48.04 28.69 -2.17
CA GLY A 623 46.76 28.32 -2.80
C GLY A 623 46.84 27.06 -3.65
N ARG A 624 47.95 26.84 -4.36
CA ARG A 624 48.20 25.63 -5.15
C ARG A 624 48.31 24.40 -4.26
N GLU A 625 48.95 24.51 -3.10
CA GLU A 625 49.06 23.42 -2.13
C GLU A 625 47.69 23.07 -1.51
N VAL A 626 46.91 24.09 -1.10
CA VAL A 626 45.56 23.90 -0.56
C VAL A 626 44.62 23.30 -1.60
N ALA A 627 44.63 23.82 -2.83
CA ALA A 627 43.87 23.23 -3.95
C ALA A 627 44.35 21.81 -4.29
N GLY A 628 45.65 21.54 -4.07
CA GLY A 628 46.31 20.23 -4.04
C GLY A 628 45.55 19.24 -3.16
N ARG A 629 45.50 19.55 -1.87
CA ARG A 629 44.89 18.75 -0.81
C ARG A 629 43.37 18.62 -0.96
N LEU A 630 42.69 19.68 -1.39
CA LEU A 630 41.25 19.63 -1.68
C LEU A 630 40.90 18.65 -2.79
N ALA A 631 41.71 18.54 -3.85
CA ALA A 631 41.43 17.56 -4.91
C ALA A 631 41.73 16.12 -4.49
N ALA A 632 42.77 15.93 -3.67
CA ALA A 632 43.08 14.61 -3.10
C ALA A 632 41.96 14.13 -2.15
N ALA A 633 41.49 15.01 -1.25
CA ALA A 633 40.36 14.71 -0.38
C ALA A 633 39.05 14.47 -1.15
N ARG A 634 38.90 15.08 -2.34
CA ARG A 634 37.77 14.82 -3.25
C ARG A 634 37.86 13.46 -3.92
N GLU A 635 39.03 13.09 -4.40
CA GLU A 635 39.30 11.78 -5.01
C GLU A 635 39.07 10.66 -4.00
N GLU A 636 39.53 10.84 -2.76
CA GLU A 636 39.29 9.92 -1.65
C GLU A 636 37.80 9.83 -1.27
N SER A 637 37.08 10.96 -1.27
CA SER A 637 35.63 10.96 -1.05
C SER A 637 34.85 10.26 -2.18
N LEU A 638 35.34 10.29 -3.42
CA LEU A 638 34.76 9.52 -4.53
C LEU A 638 35.10 8.04 -4.41
N ALA A 639 36.29 7.70 -3.92
CA ALA A 639 36.71 6.34 -3.64
C ALA A 639 35.88 5.67 -2.53
N GLU A 640 35.57 6.38 -1.45
CA GLU A 640 34.69 5.88 -0.38
C GLU A 640 33.27 5.58 -0.86
N LEU A 641 32.76 6.35 -1.83
CA LEU A 641 31.46 6.09 -2.43
C LEU A 641 31.43 4.78 -3.25
N LEU A 642 32.58 4.28 -3.68
CA LEU A 642 32.75 3.03 -4.42
C LEU A 642 32.98 1.81 -3.51
N GLY A 643 33.19 2.01 -2.21
CA GLY A 643 33.27 0.95 -1.21
C GLY A 643 34.27 -0.16 -1.57
N ASP A 644 33.80 -1.42 -1.55
CA ASP A 644 34.60 -2.63 -1.76
C ASP A 644 35.30 -2.73 -3.13
N TRP A 645 34.96 -1.85 -4.08
CA TRP A 645 35.55 -1.83 -5.42
C TRP A 645 36.85 -1.03 -5.51
N TRP A 646 37.25 -0.37 -4.41
CA TRP A 646 38.48 0.44 -4.32
C TRP A 646 39.56 -0.27 -3.48
N GLY A 647 40.11 -1.37 -4.03
CA GLY A 647 41.17 -2.17 -3.42
C GLY A 647 42.48 -2.22 -4.22
N PRO A 648 43.49 -2.98 -3.76
CA PRO A 648 44.76 -3.17 -4.48
C PRO A 648 44.60 -3.80 -5.88
N ASP A 649 43.55 -4.61 -6.09
CA ASP A 649 43.20 -5.26 -7.37
C ASP A 649 42.18 -4.46 -8.20
N ARG A 650 42.13 -3.13 -8.04
CA ARG A 650 41.14 -2.29 -8.75
C ARG A 650 41.36 -2.31 -10.28
N PRO A 651 40.29 -2.39 -11.09
CA PRO A 651 40.40 -2.27 -12.54
C PRO A 651 40.97 -0.92 -12.96
N THR A 652 41.93 -0.92 -13.89
CA THR A 652 42.59 0.31 -14.39
C THR A 652 41.60 1.30 -15.03
N ASP A 653 40.52 0.76 -15.62
CA ASP A 653 39.44 1.55 -16.22
C ASP A 653 38.61 2.31 -15.17
N LEU A 654 38.41 1.73 -13.98
CA LEU A 654 37.69 2.38 -12.88
C LEU A 654 38.50 3.54 -12.32
N GLU A 655 39.82 3.36 -12.18
CA GLU A 655 40.75 4.43 -11.78
C GLU A 655 40.77 5.57 -12.80
N ARG A 656 40.80 5.25 -14.09
CA ARG A 656 40.71 6.24 -15.18
C ARG A 656 39.39 7.00 -15.14
N LEU A 657 38.28 6.29 -14.95
CA LEU A 657 36.94 6.87 -14.88
C LEU A 657 36.79 7.80 -13.66
N VAL A 658 37.27 7.40 -12.47
CA VAL A 658 37.24 8.27 -11.28
C VAL A 658 38.08 9.53 -11.48
N ARG A 659 39.26 9.41 -12.10
CA ARG A 659 40.09 10.58 -12.44
C ARG A 659 39.41 11.49 -13.47
N GLU A 660 38.78 10.92 -14.50
CA GLU A 660 38.03 11.68 -15.51
C GLU A 660 36.81 12.38 -14.91
N LEU A 661 36.06 11.70 -14.05
CA LEU A 661 34.87 12.23 -13.36
C LEU A 661 35.25 13.33 -12.36
N ASN A 662 36.31 13.10 -11.56
CA ASN A 662 36.87 14.12 -10.65
C ASN A 662 37.36 15.33 -11.45
N GLY A 663 38.00 15.08 -12.59
CA GLY A 663 38.30 16.06 -13.61
C GLY A 663 37.06 16.88 -13.93
N GLU A 664 36.09 16.33 -14.67
CA GLU A 664 34.85 17.00 -15.09
C GLU A 664 34.15 17.79 -13.97
N LEU A 665 34.02 17.22 -12.78
CA LEU A 665 33.37 17.84 -11.63
C LEU A 665 34.18 18.98 -10.97
N CYS A 666 35.47 19.12 -11.30
CA CYS A 666 36.33 20.23 -10.92
C CYS A 666 36.41 21.34 -11.99
N GLY A 667 35.71 21.22 -13.13
CA GLY A 667 35.48 22.34 -14.07
C GLY A 667 35.34 21.93 -15.54
N SER A 668 34.14 21.75 -16.09
CA SER A 668 33.94 21.13 -17.41
C SER A 668 34.55 21.94 -18.58
N ARG A 669 34.79 21.32 -19.74
CA ARG A 669 35.37 22.01 -20.93
C ARG A 669 34.52 23.20 -21.41
N ARG A 670 33.23 23.25 -21.06
CA ARG A 670 32.30 24.35 -21.35
C ARG A 670 32.50 25.59 -20.46
N GLU A 671 33.34 25.48 -19.43
CA GLU A 671 33.52 26.48 -18.35
C GLU A 671 34.86 27.22 -18.48
N ARG A 672 35.56 27.02 -19.61
CA ARG A 672 36.84 27.63 -19.90
C ARG A 672 36.63 29.12 -20.18
N PRO A 673 37.32 30.05 -19.48
CA PRO A 673 37.30 31.46 -19.83
C PRO A 673 37.82 31.62 -21.27
N TYR A 674 37.07 32.30 -22.12
CA TYR A 674 37.41 32.49 -23.53
C TYR A 674 38.68 33.36 -23.62
N ARG A 675 39.79 32.82 -24.13
CA ARG A 675 40.97 33.64 -24.50
C ARG A 675 40.86 34.01 -25.97
N THR A 676 40.50 35.25 -26.28
CA THR A 676 40.93 35.88 -27.54
C THR A 676 42.37 36.36 -27.36
N ARG A 677 43.35 35.60 -27.85
CA ARG A 677 44.64 36.18 -28.25
C ARG A 677 44.56 36.47 -29.76
N PRO A 678 44.94 37.67 -30.24
CA PRO A 678 45.19 37.86 -31.66
C PRO A 678 46.42 37.02 -32.08
N PRO A 679 46.51 36.60 -33.35
CA PRO A 679 47.64 35.81 -33.84
C PRO A 679 48.93 36.63 -33.75
N GLU A 680 50.01 35.96 -33.33
CA GLU A 680 51.38 36.48 -33.43
C GLU A 680 51.68 36.79 -34.91
N GLU A 681 51.87 38.07 -35.23
CA GLU A 681 52.58 38.46 -36.44
C GLU A 681 54.04 38.04 -36.27
N ARG A 682 54.46 37.07 -37.09
CA ARG A 682 55.88 36.83 -37.37
C ARG A 682 56.43 38.05 -38.11
N VAL A 683 57.46 38.68 -37.56
CA VAL A 683 58.57 39.26 -38.31
C VAL A 683 59.86 38.71 -37.72
#